data_AF-A0A9N7LNB7-F1
#
_entry.id   AF-A0A9N7LNB7-F1
#
_cell.length_a   1.000
_cell.length_b   1.000
_cell.length_c   1.000
_cell.angle_alpha   90.00
_cell.angle_beta   90.00
_cell.angle_gamma   90.00
#
_symmetry.space_group_name_H-M   'P 1'
#
loop_
_entity.id
_entity.type
_entity.pdbx_description
1 polymer ?
#
loop_
_entity_poly.entity_id
_entity_poly.type
_entity_poly.pdbx_seq_one_letter_code
_entity_poly.pdbx_strand_id
1 'polypeptide(L)'
;MAHDATAHDPGENLDRTRLPLPDTPTGGHSGKTVAESKMATITPIRPPQGAPNVVIVLLDDVGFGATATFGGPVETPAGDALAQEGLRYNRFHTTALCSPTRAALLTGRNHHVVNTGTITEFATGYDGYNCIIPKSAATVAETLRQNGYSTAAFGKWHNTPVWEVSAAGPFDRWPTGMGFEEFYGFMGGEAHQYNPGLYHGTTPIERPEDAEDYHLSTDLADRMIEWVHRQRAMAPDRPFFAYWAPGATHAPHHVAPEWSDPFRGRFDQGWDVLREEIFARQKRLGVIPADAELTERHESLPAWDSLPEQRQRIASRLMEVYAGFLAHTDHEVGRIMDALKEIDVWDNTLFIYIIGDNGAAPGGGLGGVFNEMVTLNGLQEDVDVVLSKMDEIGGPRASNEYPVGFAWAMCTPFQFTKQFASHFGGTRNPMIVSWPARITDRGGLRSQFHHVVDIAPTILEAAGIPAPEIVNGVAQKPHDGISLMYTFDDAEAADRRRTQYFEIGGLRGIYHEDWMACTYHGRILWRPGALPAFSDDRWELYDLSRDYSQAVDLSAQFPDKLEQLKALFDAEGVKNNVFPLDDRGRLARALEPRPTILGSRTSISFRQGATRIPEDIIRSAFNRSYSITAVIDTPGGSTVEGVLLAAGGYFAGLSLYVQHGIPKFTYNYFGSTYTTVAATEALPAGKATVAMEFDYDGGGLGKGGLVRLLLNGRDVGQSRIERTVPLGFSADEGVDIGMDCGTPAADTYEGTFVFNATIEQVTIQLR
;
A
#
# COMPACT_ATOMS: atom_id res chain seq x y z
N MET A 1 -12.79 35.03 -43.44
CA MET A 1 -11.36 35.15 -43.80
C MET A 1 -10.65 34.05 -43.05
N ALA A 2 -10.02 33.14 -43.80
CA ALA A 2 -9.23 32.04 -43.24
C ALA A 2 -8.04 32.65 -42.47
N HIS A 3 -7.97 32.36 -41.16
CA HIS A 3 -6.72 32.51 -40.42
C HIS A 3 -5.99 31.18 -40.53
N ASP A 4 -5.29 31.06 -41.65
CA ASP A 4 -4.19 30.12 -41.81
C ASP A 4 -2.99 30.75 -41.06
N ALA A 5 -2.76 30.26 -39.85
CA ALA A 5 -1.57 30.55 -39.08
C ALA A 5 -1.23 29.27 -38.32
N THR A 6 -0.57 28.34 -39.00
CA THR A 6 0.32 27.36 -38.38
C THR A 6 1.42 28.14 -37.66
N ALA A 7 1.13 28.67 -36.48
CA ALA A 7 2.15 29.05 -35.54
C ALA A 7 2.82 27.73 -35.12
N HIS A 8 4.04 27.50 -35.60
CA HIS A 8 4.89 26.43 -35.08
C HIS A 8 4.87 26.54 -33.56
N ASP A 9 4.44 25.48 -32.87
CA ASP A 9 4.63 25.36 -31.43
C ASP A 9 6.15 25.36 -31.20
N PRO A 10 6.71 26.37 -30.51
CA PRO A 10 8.14 26.37 -30.20
C PRO A 10 8.60 25.13 -29.41
N GLY A 11 7.67 24.32 -28.89
CA GLY A 11 7.90 23.05 -28.20
C GLY A 11 8.13 21.80 -29.07
N GLU A 12 7.89 21.82 -30.39
CA GLU A 12 8.03 20.62 -31.26
C GLU A 12 9.49 20.15 -31.43
N ASN A 13 10.48 21.00 -31.15
CA ASN A 13 11.92 20.70 -31.31
C ASN A 13 12.70 20.60 -29.99
N LEU A 14 12.01 20.47 -28.84
CA LEU A 14 12.70 20.30 -27.56
C LEU A 14 13.19 18.86 -27.39
N ASP A 15 14.45 18.71 -26.99
CA ASP A 15 14.98 17.42 -26.57
C ASP A 15 14.41 17.02 -25.21
N ARG A 16 13.30 16.27 -25.25
CA ARG A 16 12.59 15.76 -24.07
C ARG A 16 13.25 14.53 -23.44
N THR A 17 14.37 14.05 -23.98
CA THR A 17 15.15 12.96 -23.35
C THR A 17 16.01 13.45 -22.20
N ARG A 18 16.20 14.77 -22.07
CA ARG A 18 17.04 15.41 -21.04
C ARG A 18 16.22 16.41 -20.24
N LEU A 19 16.06 16.12 -18.95
CA LEU A 19 15.25 16.90 -18.04
C LEU A 19 16.11 17.52 -16.91
N PRO A 20 15.88 18.79 -16.51
CA PRO A 20 14.82 19.68 -16.99
C PRO A 20 15.08 20.20 -18.41
N LEU A 21 13.99 20.54 -19.11
CA LEU A 21 14.05 21.22 -20.40
C LEU A 21 14.76 22.58 -20.22
N PRO A 22 15.54 23.04 -21.22
CA PRO A 22 16.28 24.27 -21.10
C PRO A 22 15.35 25.49 -21.03
N ASP A 23 15.71 26.44 -20.16
CA ASP A 23 15.08 27.77 -20.13
C ASP A 23 15.20 28.39 -21.52
N THR A 24 14.08 28.54 -22.22
CA THR A 24 14.04 29.00 -23.62
C THR A 24 13.34 30.36 -23.72
N PRO A 25 13.96 31.48 -23.29
CA PRO A 25 13.49 32.79 -23.67
C PRO A 25 13.77 32.99 -25.16
N THR A 26 12.76 32.79 -26.01
CA THR A 26 12.90 33.00 -27.45
C THR A 26 12.62 34.46 -27.82
N GLY A 27 13.49 35.03 -28.66
CA GLY A 27 13.17 36.22 -29.46
C GLY A 27 13.30 37.60 -28.80
N GLY A 28 13.88 37.69 -27.58
CA GLY A 28 14.20 38.96 -26.90
C GLY A 28 15.68 39.36 -26.97
N HIS A 29 15.98 40.64 -26.72
CA HIS A 29 17.32 41.17 -26.48
C HIS A 29 17.25 42.38 -25.53
N SER A 30 18.26 42.55 -24.69
CA SER A 30 18.35 43.69 -23.77
C SER A 30 19.38 44.70 -24.28
N GLY A 31 18.93 45.93 -24.55
CA GLY A 31 19.79 47.10 -24.77
C GLY A 31 20.03 47.87 -23.47
N LYS A 32 20.69 49.04 -23.53
CA LYS A 32 20.94 49.87 -22.32
C LYS A 32 19.67 50.54 -21.80
N THR A 33 18.65 50.66 -22.65
CA THR A 33 17.35 51.23 -22.32
C THR A 33 16.23 50.31 -22.82
N VAL A 34 15.01 50.49 -22.30
CA VAL A 34 13.81 49.77 -22.78
C VAL A 34 13.59 50.02 -24.28
N ALA A 35 13.90 51.22 -24.76
CA ALA A 35 13.79 51.58 -26.18
C ALA A 35 14.79 50.81 -27.07
N GLU A 36 15.90 50.35 -26.50
CA GLU A 36 16.92 49.52 -27.17
C GLU A 36 16.70 48.02 -26.91
N SER A 37 15.61 47.64 -26.24
CA SER A 37 15.34 46.26 -25.84
C SER A 37 14.11 45.71 -26.54
N LYS A 38 14.11 44.41 -26.80
CA LYS A 38 12.92 43.64 -27.15
C LYS A 38 12.70 42.59 -26.07
N MET A 39 11.55 42.63 -25.40
CA MET A 39 11.18 41.59 -24.45
C MET A 39 10.99 40.25 -25.18
N ALA A 40 11.55 39.18 -24.60
CA ALA A 40 11.21 37.82 -25.03
C ALA A 40 9.76 37.51 -24.62
N THR A 41 9.11 36.61 -25.36
CA THR A 41 7.82 36.06 -24.90
C THR A 41 8.10 35.04 -23.81
N ILE A 42 7.42 35.15 -22.68
CA ILE A 42 7.49 34.14 -21.62
C ILE A 42 6.49 33.06 -22.00
N THR A 43 6.99 31.90 -22.42
CA THR A 43 6.17 30.74 -22.77
C THR A 43 6.39 29.66 -21.73
N PRO A 44 5.35 29.19 -21.01
CA PRO A 44 5.49 28.08 -20.08
C PRO A 44 5.76 26.78 -20.85
N ILE A 45 6.45 25.83 -20.21
CA ILE A 45 6.56 24.48 -20.74
C ILE A 45 5.15 23.87 -20.84
N ARG A 46 4.88 23.28 -22.00
CA ARG A 46 3.65 22.53 -22.28
C ARG A 46 4.01 21.11 -22.73
N PRO A 47 3.17 20.12 -22.41
CA PRO A 47 3.32 18.80 -22.98
C PRO A 47 3.03 18.83 -24.48
N PRO A 48 3.40 17.77 -25.22
CA PRO A 48 3.08 17.68 -26.64
C PRO A 48 1.60 17.90 -26.93
N GLN A 49 1.29 18.48 -28.09
CA GLN A 49 -0.09 18.74 -28.49
C GLN A 49 -0.89 17.43 -28.52
N GLY A 50 -2.09 17.43 -27.93
CA GLY A 50 -2.97 16.27 -27.89
C GLY A 50 -2.68 15.28 -26.76
N ALA A 51 -1.66 15.52 -25.94
CA ALA A 51 -1.35 14.68 -24.79
C ALA A 51 -2.57 14.57 -23.84
N PRO A 52 -2.97 13.36 -23.40
CA PRO A 52 -4.19 13.16 -22.62
C PRO A 52 -3.97 13.52 -21.16
N ASN A 53 -5.07 13.74 -20.42
CA ASN A 53 -5.02 13.56 -18.97
C ASN A 53 -4.77 12.08 -18.67
N VAL A 54 -4.19 11.79 -17.52
CA VAL A 54 -3.92 10.43 -17.08
C VAL A 54 -4.51 10.25 -15.68
N VAL A 55 -5.32 9.22 -15.51
CA VAL A 55 -5.83 8.80 -14.20
C VAL A 55 -5.48 7.34 -14.00
N ILE A 56 -4.79 7.04 -12.90
CA ILE A 56 -4.57 5.66 -12.46
C ILE A 56 -5.36 5.45 -11.19
N VAL A 57 -6.23 4.44 -11.19
CA VAL A 57 -6.82 3.84 -10.00
C VAL A 57 -6.08 2.55 -9.71
N LEU A 58 -5.51 2.41 -8.51
CA LEU A 58 -4.85 1.18 -8.05
C LEU A 58 -5.45 0.71 -6.74
N LEU A 59 -6.17 -0.41 -6.77
CA LEU A 59 -6.69 -1.03 -5.55
C LEU A 59 -5.63 -1.88 -4.85
N ASP A 60 -5.79 -2.05 -3.54
CA ASP A 60 -4.89 -2.76 -2.64
C ASP A 60 -5.47 -4.16 -2.34
N ASP A 61 -4.69 -5.23 -2.53
CA ASP A 61 -5.07 -6.60 -2.16
C ASP A 61 -6.36 -7.18 -2.80
N VAL A 62 -6.73 -6.75 -4.00
CA VAL A 62 -7.89 -7.30 -4.71
C VAL A 62 -7.48 -8.46 -5.61
N GLY A 63 -8.08 -9.64 -5.39
CA GLY A 63 -7.85 -10.82 -6.23
C GLY A 63 -8.58 -10.77 -7.57
N PHE A 64 -8.07 -11.52 -8.56
CA PHE A 64 -8.60 -11.56 -9.93
C PHE A 64 -10.10 -11.90 -10.04
N GLY A 65 -10.58 -12.78 -9.18
CA GLY A 65 -11.96 -13.23 -9.12
C GLY A 65 -12.82 -12.50 -8.10
N ALA A 66 -12.43 -11.30 -7.64
CA ALA A 66 -13.21 -10.56 -6.65
C ALA A 66 -14.37 -9.76 -7.26
N THR A 67 -14.16 -9.13 -8.42
CA THR A 67 -15.14 -8.21 -9.04
C THR A 67 -16.02 -8.91 -10.06
N ALA A 68 -17.32 -8.58 -10.08
CA ALA A 68 -18.29 -9.14 -11.02
C ALA A 68 -17.91 -8.87 -12.49
N THR A 69 -17.24 -7.74 -12.76
CA THR A 69 -16.68 -7.40 -14.08
C THR A 69 -15.73 -8.49 -14.62
N PHE A 70 -15.07 -9.23 -13.73
CA PHE A 70 -14.20 -10.37 -14.03
C PHE A 70 -14.73 -11.69 -13.44
N GLY A 71 -16.05 -11.80 -13.23
CA GLY A 71 -16.74 -13.03 -12.82
C GLY A 71 -16.80 -13.30 -11.31
N GLY A 72 -16.31 -12.37 -10.50
CA GLY A 72 -16.36 -12.40 -9.05
C GLY A 72 -17.75 -12.16 -8.43
N PRO A 73 -17.87 -12.25 -7.09
CA PRO A 73 -19.13 -12.09 -6.40
C PRO A 73 -19.53 -10.64 -6.12
N VAL A 74 -18.59 -9.69 -6.15
CA VAL A 74 -18.85 -8.29 -5.75
C VAL A 74 -19.30 -7.47 -6.94
N GLU A 75 -20.48 -6.86 -6.86
CA GLU A 75 -20.95 -5.93 -7.88
C GLU A 75 -20.03 -4.69 -7.97
N THR A 76 -19.54 -4.38 -9.17
CA THR A 76 -18.65 -3.24 -9.45
C THR A 76 -19.14 -2.44 -10.67
N PRO A 77 -20.20 -1.63 -10.53
CA PRO A 77 -20.80 -0.89 -11.65
C PRO A 77 -19.86 0.09 -12.36
N ALA A 78 -18.91 0.71 -11.65
CA ALA A 78 -17.92 1.59 -12.28
C ALA A 78 -16.94 0.77 -13.13
N GLY A 79 -16.46 -0.36 -12.59
CA GLY A 79 -15.71 -1.36 -13.35
C GLY A 79 -16.47 -1.86 -14.60
N ASP A 80 -17.76 -2.15 -14.49
CA ASP A 80 -18.59 -2.59 -15.61
C ASP A 80 -18.75 -1.49 -16.68
N ALA A 81 -18.96 -0.24 -16.26
CA ALA A 81 -19.05 0.89 -17.18
C ALA A 81 -17.74 1.13 -17.94
N LEU A 82 -16.60 1.12 -17.23
CA LEU A 82 -15.27 1.22 -17.83
C LEU A 82 -14.99 0.07 -18.79
N ALA A 83 -15.35 -1.15 -18.40
CA ALA A 83 -15.16 -2.33 -19.24
C ALA A 83 -15.98 -2.27 -20.52
N GLN A 84 -17.19 -1.67 -20.50
CA GLN A 84 -18.04 -1.53 -21.67
C GLN A 84 -17.52 -0.51 -22.69
N GLU A 85 -16.87 0.56 -22.23
CA GLU A 85 -16.33 1.60 -23.13
C GLU A 85 -14.85 1.45 -23.45
N GLY A 86 -14.10 0.71 -22.63
CA GLY A 86 -12.66 0.49 -22.74
C GLY A 86 -12.27 -0.95 -23.08
N LEU A 87 -11.06 -1.31 -22.66
CA LEU A 87 -10.42 -2.60 -22.88
C LEU A 87 -10.17 -3.31 -21.55
N ARG A 88 -10.55 -4.58 -21.46
CA ARG A 88 -10.23 -5.46 -20.32
C ARG A 88 -8.96 -6.25 -20.61
N TYR A 89 -8.05 -6.32 -19.64
CA TYR A 89 -6.84 -7.12 -19.70
C TYR A 89 -6.96 -8.27 -18.70
N ASN A 90 -6.85 -9.51 -19.18
CA ASN A 90 -6.93 -10.71 -18.35
C ASN A 90 -5.56 -11.36 -18.06
N ARG A 91 -4.50 -10.97 -18.79
CA ARG A 91 -3.12 -11.43 -18.59
C ARG A 91 -2.18 -10.28 -18.17
N PHE A 92 -2.70 -9.37 -17.35
CA PHE A 92 -1.91 -8.31 -16.70
C PHE A 92 -1.37 -8.80 -15.34
N HIS A 93 -0.10 -8.50 -15.06
CA HIS A 93 0.59 -9.02 -13.87
C HIS A 93 1.26 -7.90 -13.05
N THR A 94 1.29 -8.09 -11.75
CA THR A 94 1.96 -7.30 -10.72
C THR A 94 3.05 -8.15 -10.06
N THR A 95 3.75 -7.64 -9.04
CA THR A 95 4.90 -8.34 -8.43
C THR A 95 4.51 -9.32 -7.31
N ALA A 96 3.23 -9.39 -6.93
CA ALA A 96 2.71 -10.08 -5.74
C ALA A 96 2.95 -9.41 -4.38
N LEU A 97 3.34 -8.14 -4.34
CA LEU A 97 3.42 -7.35 -3.10
C LEU A 97 3.30 -5.85 -3.38
N CYS A 98 2.67 -5.12 -2.45
CA CYS A 98 2.27 -3.72 -2.59
C CYS A 98 3.41 -2.73 -2.92
N SER A 99 4.36 -2.45 -2.02
CA SER A 99 5.47 -1.49 -2.32
C SER A 99 6.24 -1.87 -3.59
N PRO A 100 6.63 -3.14 -3.79
CA PRO A 100 7.27 -3.58 -5.03
C PRO A 100 6.45 -3.26 -6.30
N THR A 101 5.14 -3.54 -6.31
CA THR A 101 4.26 -3.19 -7.44
C THR A 101 4.20 -1.69 -7.66
N ARG A 102 4.03 -0.89 -6.61
CA ARG A 102 3.90 0.58 -6.68
C ARG A 102 5.16 1.23 -7.22
N ALA A 103 6.33 0.76 -6.77
CA ALA A 103 7.62 1.22 -7.29
C ALA A 103 7.80 0.84 -8.76
N ALA A 104 7.45 -0.39 -9.13
CA ALA A 104 7.52 -0.86 -10.52
C ALA A 104 6.57 -0.10 -11.46
N LEU A 105 5.35 0.15 -11.01
CA LEU A 105 4.33 0.95 -11.70
C LEU A 105 4.84 2.35 -12.03
N LEU A 106 5.30 3.07 -11.00
CA LEU A 106 5.66 4.48 -11.12
C LEU A 106 6.98 4.68 -11.86
N THR A 107 7.88 3.70 -11.88
CA THR A 107 9.20 3.83 -12.51
C THR A 107 9.30 3.12 -13.86
N GLY A 108 8.37 2.24 -14.23
CA GLY A 108 8.46 1.44 -15.45
C GLY A 108 9.64 0.44 -15.46
N ARG A 109 10.14 0.10 -14.27
CA ARG A 109 11.33 -0.74 -14.06
C ARG A 109 11.01 -1.85 -13.06
N ASN A 110 11.69 -2.98 -13.17
CA ASN A 110 11.46 -4.09 -12.25
C ASN A 110 11.80 -3.67 -10.82
N HIS A 111 11.01 -4.15 -9.86
CA HIS A 111 11.08 -3.70 -8.47
C HIS A 111 12.46 -3.89 -7.82
N HIS A 112 13.21 -4.93 -8.16
CA HIS A 112 14.60 -5.11 -7.70
C HIS A 112 15.59 -4.10 -8.31
N VAL A 113 15.38 -3.69 -9.57
CA VAL A 113 16.22 -2.68 -10.25
C VAL A 113 16.16 -1.33 -9.54
N VAL A 114 15.05 -1.07 -8.83
CA VAL A 114 14.77 0.13 -8.03
C VAL A 114 14.80 -0.13 -6.52
N ASN A 115 15.43 -1.24 -6.10
CA ASN A 115 15.67 -1.65 -4.71
C ASN A 115 14.45 -2.01 -3.85
N THR A 116 13.28 -2.22 -4.44
CA THR A 116 12.04 -2.58 -3.73
C THR A 116 11.72 -4.07 -3.92
N GLY A 117 12.66 -4.97 -3.59
CA GLY A 117 12.45 -6.42 -3.49
C GLY A 117 11.57 -6.84 -2.29
N THR A 118 11.30 -5.90 -1.38
CA THR A 118 10.47 -6.07 -0.19
C THR A 118 9.83 -4.74 0.19
N ILE A 119 8.91 -4.77 1.16
CA ILE A 119 8.34 -3.56 1.76
C ILE A 119 9.36 -2.83 2.64
N THR A 120 9.18 -1.52 2.80
CA THR A 120 10.11 -0.61 3.51
C THR A 120 10.34 -1.00 4.99
N GLU A 121 9.34 -1.64 5.60
CA GLU A 121 9.34 -2.13 6.97
C GLU A 121 10.33 -3.30 7.15
N PHE A 122 10.66 -3.99 6.07
CA PHE A 122 11.59 -5.13 6.05
C PHE A 122 12.79 -4.89 5.12
N ALA A 123 13.13 -3.62 4.87
CA ALA A 123 14.30 -3.23 4.10
C ALA A 123 15.59 -3.84 4.69
N THR A 124 16.52 -4.22 3.82
CA THR A 124 17.82 -4.80 4.21
C THR A 124 18.99 -4.02 3.61
N GLY A 125 20.23 -4.42 3.92
CA GLY A 125 21.44 -3.80 3.35
C GLY A 125 21.78 -4.24 1.92
N TYR A 126 21.06 -5.20 1.33
CA TYR A 126 21.36 -5.71 -0.01
C TYR A 126 20.84 -4.78 -1.11
N ASP A 127 21.63 -4.64 -2.18
CA ASP A 127 21.14 -4.07 -3.44
C ASP A 127 19.91 -4.88 -3.91
N GLY A 128 18.90 -4.20 -4.42
CA GLY A 128 17.62 -4.84 -4.72
C GLY A 128 16.62 -4.87 -3.57
N TYR A 129 17.04 -4.73 -2.30
CA TYR A 129 16.18 -4.92 -1.12
C TYR A 129 16.25 -3.81 -0.06
N ASN A 130 17.01 -2.73 -0.32
CA ASN A 130 17.16 -1.63 0.63
C ASN A 130 15.98 -0.64 0.67
N CYS A 131 15.01 -0.80 -0.23
CA CYS A 131 13.79 0.01 -0.34
C CYS A 131 14.05 1.52 -0.55
N ILE A 132 15.23 1.87 -1.08
CA ILE A 132 15.61 3.22 -1.45
C ILE A 132 15.55 3.32 -2.97
N ILE A 133 14.47 3.89 -3.51
CA ILE A 133 14.36 4.14 -4.96
C ILE A 133 15.49 5.11 -5.36
N PRO A 134 16.36 4.71 -6.32
CA PRO A 134 17.51 5.52 -6.70
C PRO A 134 17.12 6.68 -7.63
N LYS A 135 17.89 7.78 -7.60
CA LYS A 135 17.69 8.93 -8.52
C LYS A 135 17.88 8.58 -10.01
N SER A 136 18.45 7.42 -10.31
CA SER A 136 18.55 6.86 -11.67
C SER A 136 17.28 6.11 -12.11
N ALA A 137 16.22 6.14 -11.31
CA ALA A 137 14.91 5.60 -11.60
C ALA A 137 13.83 6.65 -11.34
N ALA A 138 13.89 7.76 -12.07
CA ALA A 138 12.86 8.79 -12.04
C ALA A 138 11.48 8.19 -12.34
N THR A 139 10.47 8.68 -11.63
CA THR A 139 9.08 8.24 -11.80
C THR A 139 8.49 8.84 -13.09
N VAL A 140 7.40 8.25 -13.55
CA VAL A 140 6.55 8.81 -14.60
C VAL A 140 5.98 10.17 -14.18
N ALA A 141 5.63 10.35 -12.90
CA ALA A 141 5.18 11.64 -12.37
C ALA A 141 6.26 12.73 -12.56
N GLU A 142 7.50 12.46 -12.17
CA GLU A 142 8.60 13.42 -12.32
C GLU A 142 8.87 13.76 -13.78
N THR A 143 8.82 12.75 -14.64
CA THR A 143 8.98 12.92 -16.10
C THR A 143 7.86 13.79 -16.68
N LEU A 144 6.60 13.50 -16.34
CA LEU A 144 5.43 14.26 -16.81
C LEU A 144 5.43 15.70 -16.28
N ARG A 145 5.72 15.89 -14.99
CA ARG A 145 5.81 17.22 -14.35
C ARG A 145 6.82 18.11 -15.07
N GLN A 146 8.02 17.59 -15.33
CA GLN A 146 9.06 18.34 -16.06
C GLN A 146 8.75 18.53 -17.55
N ASN A 147 7.75 17.83 -18.08
CA ASN A 147 7.19 18.04 -19.43
C ASN A 147 5.90 18.87 -19.44
N GLY A 148 5.52 19.46 -18.30
CA GLY A 148 4.44 20.44 -18.21
C GLY A 148 3.10 19.89 -17.71
N TYR A 149 2.99 18.63 -17.28
CA TYR A 149 1.77 18.10 -16.64
C TYR A 149 1.59 18.65 -15.22
N SER A 150 0.34 18.84 -14.79
CA SER A 150 -0.01 18.91 -13.36
C SER A 150 -0.01 17.51 -12.76
N THR A 151 0.58 17.28 -11.60
CA THR A 151 0.69 15.92 -11.02
C THR A 151 0.17 15.87 -9.59
N ALA A 152 -0.68 14.89 -9.29
CA ALA A 152 -1.21 14.67 -7.93
C ALA A 152 -1.32 13.19 -7.57
N ALA A 153 -1.11 12.88 -6.29
CA ALA A 153 -1.29 11.55 -5.73
C ALA A 153 -2.23 11.60 -4.52
N PHE A 154 -3.19 10.69 -4.48
CA PHE A 154 -4.21 10.56 -3.44
C PHE A 154 -4.20 9.14 -2.88
N GLY A 155 -3.95 8.99 -1.57
CA GLY A 155 -3.99 7.71 -0.85
C GLY A 155 -2.62 7.12 -0.51
N LYS A 156 -2.50 5.79 -0.61
CA LYS A 156 -1.36 4.98 -0.18
C LYS A 156 -0.11 5.21 -1.03
N TRP A 157 0.96 5.66 -0.38
CA TRP A 157 2.27 5.78 -1.01
C TRP A 157 3.14 4.51 -0.89
N HIS A 158 3.46 4.11 0.34
CA HIS A 158 4.19 2.90 0.72
C HIS A 158 5.59 2.70 0.08
N ASN A 159 6.25 3.76 -0.37
CA ASN A 159 7.60 3.71 -0.97
C ASN A 159 8.64 4.65 -0.34
N THR A 160 8.25 5.44 0.66
CA THR A 160 9.24 6.21 1.44
C THR A 160 9.86 5.30 2.49
N PRO A 161 11.19 5.20 2.58
CA PRO A 161 11.82 4.44 3.66
C PRO A 161 11.32 4.91 5.02
N VAL A 162 10.92 4.00 5.91
CA VAL A 162 10.22 4.37 7.16
C VAL A 162 11.02 5.34 8.05
N TRP A 163 12.35 5.31 7.98
CA TRP A 163 13.24 6.21 8.72
C TRP A 163 13.32 7.63 8.13
N GLU A 164 12.78 7.86 6.93
CA GLU A 164 12.68 9.17 6.27
C GLU A 164 11.29 9.82 6.42
N VAL A 165 10.31 9.08 6.96
CA VAL A 165 8.94 9.57 7.19
C VAL A 165 8.91 10.46 8.43
N SER A 166 9.58 11.61 8.41
CA SER A 166 9.57 12.53 9.56
C SER A 166 9.66 13.99 9.12
N ALA A 167 9.32 14.90 10.05
CA ALA A 167 9.49 16.34 9.84
C ALA A 167 10.96 16.76 9.61
N ALA A 168 11.94 15.88 9.86
CA ALA A 168 13.35 16.14 9.61
C ALA A 168 13.76 15.92 8.14
N GLY A 169 12.93 15.23 7.35
CA GLY A 169 13.29 14.78 6.00
C GLY A 169 14.35 13.67 6.00
N PRO A 170 14.99 13.40 4.84
CA PRO A 170 14.86 14.13 3.58
C PRO A 170 13.48 13.91 2.93
N PHE A 171 13.07 14.86 2.08
CA PHE A 171 11.78 14.82 1.39
C PHE A 171 11.88 14.38 -0.08
N ASP A 172 13.05 13.97 -0.56
CA ASP A 172 13.27 13.61 -1.97
C ASP A 172 12.67 12.25 -2.36
N ARG A 173 12.28 11.41 -1.39
CA ARG A 173 11.57 10.13 -1.60
C ARG A 173 10.11 10.12 -1.19
N TRP A 174 9.62 11.28 -0.77
CA TRP A 174 8.19 11.51 -0.57
C TRP A 174 7.51 11.68 -1.93
N PRO A 175 6.18 11.50 -2.02
CA PRO A 175 5.44 11.77 -3.26
C PRO A 175 5.80 13.14 -3.88
N THR A 176 5.92 14.17 -3.02
CA THR A 176 6.27 15.55 -3.40
C THR A 176 7.72 15.72 -3.89
N GLY A 177 8.63 14.84 -3.46
CA GLY A 177 10.00 14.75 -3.98
C GLY A 177 10.14 13.86 -5.22
N MET A 178 9.12 13.05 -5.51
CA MET A 178 9.11 12.06 -6.60
C MET A 178 8.15 12.44 -7.73
N GLY A 179 7.93 13.74 -7.90
CA GLY A 179 7.29 14.32 -9.07
C GLY A 179 5.79 14.59 -8.97
N PHE A 180 5.15 14.32 -7.83
CA PHE A 180 3.80 14.79 -7.57
C PHE A 180 3.84 16.21 -6.99
N GLU A 181 3.12 17.16 -7.58
CA GLU A 181 3.03 18.52 -7.03
C GLU A 181 2.06 18.60 -5.85
N GLU A 182 1.06 17.71 -5.81
CA GLU A 182 0.10 17.55 -4.72
C GLU A 182 0.15 16.12 -4.17
N PHE A 183 0.11 15.97 -2.84
CA PHE A 183 -0.07 14.68 -2.19
C PHE A 183 -1.04 14.80 -1.02
N TYR A 184 -2.04 13.93 -0.98
CA TYR A 184 -2.93 13.77 0.17
C TYR A 184 -3.17 12.29 0.43
N GLY A 185 -2.70 11.77 1.55
CA GLY A 185 -2.83 10.34 1.81
C GLY A 185 -1.94 9.86 2.95
N PHE A 186 -1.55 8.59 2.91
CA PHE A 186 -0.81 7.95 3.99
C PHE A 186 0.45 7.24 3.48
N MET A 187 1.45 7.14 4.36
CA MET A 187 2.79 6.66 4.02
C MET A 187 2.97 5.17 4.29
N GLY A 188 2.23 4.63 5.27
CA GLY A 188 2.28 3.24 5.72
C GLY A 188 1.74 2.22 4.70
N GLY A 189 1.89 0.95 5.04
CA GLY A 189 1.40 -0.17 4.23
C GLY A 189 -0.11 -0.39 4.29
N GLU A 190 -0.80 0.24 5.23
CA GLU A 190 -2.24 0.17 5.47
C GLU A 190 -2.65 1.42 6.26
N ALA A 191 -3.96 1.67 6.36
CA ALA A 191 -4.50 2.78 7.15
C ALA A 191 -5.86 2.43 7.76
N HIS A 192 -6.18 3.05 8.90
CA HIS A 192 -7.50 2.94 9.50
C HIS A 192 -8.51 3.76 8.70
N GLN A 193 -9.50 3.13 8.06
CA GLN A 193 -10.40 3.87 7.15
C GLN A 193 -11.30 4.93 7.81
N TYR A 194 -11.60 4.81 9.12
CA TYR A 194 -12.32 5.84 9.88
C TYR A 194 -11.45 6.83 10.68
N ASN A 195 -10.18 6.50 11.00
CA ASN A 195 -9.28 7.30 11.85
C ASN A 195 -7.84 7.28 11.30
N PRO A 196 -7.63 7.65 10.03
CA PRO A 196 -6.35 7.42 9.35
C PRO A 196 -5.25 8.39 9.79
N GLY A 197 -4.00 7.92 9.76
CA GLY A 197 -2.80 8.76 9.82
C GLY A 197 -2.48 9.37 8.47
N LEU A 198 -2.84 10.64 8.26
CA LEU A 198 -2.73 11.31 6.96
C LEU A 198 -1.63 12.36 6.90
N TYR A 199 -1.23 12.66 5.66
CA TYR A 199 -0.32 13.73 5.31
C TYR A 199 -0.89 14.55 4.15
N HIS A 200 -0.77 15.87 4.25
CA HIS A 200 -0.89 16.80 3.12
C HIS A 200 0.51 17.29 2.76
N GLY A 201 1.00 16.89 1.59
CA GLY A 201 2.37 17.13 1.17
C GLY A 201 3.36 16.38 2.06
N THR A 202 3.98 17.08 3.01
CA THR A 202 4.89 16.49 4.01
C THR A 202 4.46 16.81 5.44
N THR A 203 3.26 17.34 5.63
CA THR A 203 2.73 17.76 6.92
C THR A 203 1.69 16.76 7.37
N PRO A 204 1.82 16.16 8.57
CA PRO A 204 0.79 15.29 9.11
C PRO A 204 -0.49 16.08 9.37
N ILE A 205 -1.63 15.46 9.11
CA ILE A 205 -2.97 16.02 9.33
C ILE A 205 -3.86 14.98 9.99
N GLU A 206 -4.87 15.46 10.71
CA GLU A 206 -5.94 14.63 11.24
C GLU A 206 -7.19 14.76 10.36
N ARG A 207 -8.04 13.74 10.41
CA ARG A 207 -9.41 13.88 9.90
C ARG A 207 -10.17 14.94 10.71
N PRO A 208 -11.25 15.53 10.17
CA PRO A 208 -12.15 16.37 10.95
C PRO A 208 -12.78 15.59 12.13
N GLU A 209 -12.65 16.08 13.36
CA GLU A 209 -13.16 15.41 14.58
C GLU A 209 -14.69 15.28 14.59
N ASP A 210 -15.40 16.19 13.93
CA ASP A 210 -16.87 16.27 13.88
C ASP A 210 -17.50 15.46 12.73
N ALA A 211 -16.69 14.82 11.89
CA ALA A 211 -17.19 13.96 10.82
C ALA A 211 -17.58 12.58 11.37
N GLU A 212 -18.86 12.40 11.72
CA GLU A 212 -19.39 11.13 12.24
C GLU A 212 -19.35 9.99 11.19
N ASP A 213 -19.64 10.31 9.92
CA ASP A 213 -19.69 9.35 8.81
C ASP A 213 -18.40 9.37 7.95
N TYR A 214 -17.24 9.69 8.54
CA TYR A 214 -15.98 9.76 7.80
C TYR A 214 -15.57 8.40 7.25
N HIS A 215 -15.19 8.36 5.98
CA HIS A 215 -14.52 7.20 5.38
C HIS A 215 -13.40 7.66 4.45
N LEU A 216 -12.20 7.08 4.61
CA LEU A 216 -11.00 7.51 3.90
C LEU A 216 -11.16 7.44 2.38
N SER A 217 -11.74 6.38 1.81
CA SER A 217 -11.93 6.30 0.34
C SER A 217 -12.77 7.45 -0.23
N THR A 218 -13.81 7.88 0.50
CA THR A 218 -14.66 9.01 0.13
C THR A 218 -13.91 10.33 0.25
N ASP A 219 -13.16 10.55 1.33
CA ASP A 219 -12.30 11.74 1.49
C ASP A 219 -11.24 11.81 0.37
N LEU A 220 -10.55 10.70 0.07
CA LEU A 220 -9.57 10.65 -1.02
C LEU A 220 -10.20 10.98 -2.38
N ALA A 221 -11.40 10.48 -2.67
CA ALA A 221 -12.13 10.79 -3.89
C ALA A 221 -12.53 12.27 -3.93
N ASP A 222 -13.06 12.81 -2.82
CA ASP A 222 -13.41 14.22 -2.69
C ASP A 222 -12.22 15.14 -2.94
N ARG A 223 -11.05 14.84 -2.33
CA ARG A 223 -9.81 15.59 -2.54
C ARG A 223 -9.33 15.55 -3.98
N MET A 224 -9.39 14.37 -4.62
CA MET A 224 -9.03 14.25 -6.02
C MET A 224 -9.96 15.07 -6.92
N ILE A 225 -11.28 14.96 -6.73
CA ILE A 225 -12.29 15.70 -7.51
C ILE A 225 -12.11 17.21 -7.32
N GLU A 226 -11.95 17.66 -6.07
CA GLU A 226 -11.67 19.06 -5.72
C GLU A 226 -10.41 19.58 -6.43
N TRP A 227 -9.33 18.79 -6.40
CA TRP A 227 -8.07 19.14 -7.05
C TRP A 227 -8.21 19.21 -8.57
N VAL A 228 -8.85 18.22 -9.20
CA VAL A 228 -9.08 18.18 -10.66
C VAL A 228 -9.91 19.39 -11.11
N HIS A 229 -10.99 19.73 -10.39
CA HIS A 229 -11.81 20.91 -10.69
C HIS A 229 -11.01 22.21 -10.61
N ARG A 230 -10.18 22.38 -9.56
CA ARG A 230 -9.31 23.55 -9.41
C ARG A 230 -8.26 23.62 -10.50
N GLN A 231 -7.59 22.50 -10.77
CA GLN A 231 -6.57 22.40 -11.82
C GLN A 231 -7.17 22.79 -13.17
N ARG A 232 -8.33 22.24 -13.51
CA ARG A 232 -9.04 22.51 -14.77
C ARG A 232 -9.44 23.98 -14.90
N ALA A 233 -9.91 24.59 -13.82
CA ALA A 233 -10.30 26.00 -13.82
C ALA A 233 -9.09 26.95 -13.97
N MET A 234 -7.94 26.59 -13.40
CA MET A 234 -6.74 27.43 -13.40
C MET A 234 -5.85 27.24 -14.63
N ALA A 235 -5.81 26.03 -15.20
CA ALA A 235 -4.93 25.67 -16.31
C ALA A 235 -5.61 24.68 -17.28
N PRO A 236 -6.70 25.07 -17.97
CA PRO A 236 -7.46 24.18 -18.86
C PRO A 236 -6.66 23.69 -20.08
N ASP A 237 -5.54 24.34 -20.41
CA ASP A 237 -4.62 23.96 -21.47
C ASP A 237 -3.48 23.03 -20.97
N ARG A 238 -3.46 22.69 -19.67
CA ARG A 238 -2.48 21.81 -19.05
C ARG A 238 -3.15 20.48 -18.67
N PRO A 239 -2.73 19.34 -19.24
CA PRO A 239 -3.24 18.05 -18.78
C PRO A 239 -2.72 17.72 -17.38
N PHE A 240 -3.42 16.84 -16.70
CA PHE A 240 -3.02 16.33 -15.38
C PHE A 240 -2.72 14.84 -15.39
N PHE A 241 -1.88 14.42 -14.46
CA PHE A 241 -1.71 13.04 -14.04
C PHE A 241 -2.16 12.91 -12.57
N ALA A 242 -3.23 12.17 -12.34
CA ALA A 242 -3.74 11.87 -11.01
C ALA A 242 -3.59 10.37 -10.71
N TYR A 243 -2.93 10.07 -9.59
CA TYR A 243 -2.78 8.71 -9.08
C TYR A 243 -3.64 8.55 -7.83
N TRP A 244 -4.72 7.78 -7.93
CA TRP A 244 -5.64 7.51 -6.83
C TRP A 244 -5.48 6.05 -6.40
N ALA A 245 -4.89 5.86 -5.22
CA ALA A 245 -4.56 4.54 -4.70
C ALA A 245 -5.07 4.43 -3.25
N PRO A 246 -6.35 4.11 -3.03
CA PRO A 246 -6.90 4.02 -1.69
C PRO A 246 -6.21 2.90 -0.89
N GLY A 247 -6.42 2.87 0.43
CA GLY A 247 -6.08 1.69 1.23
C GLY A 247 -7.02 0.51 1.00
N ALA A 248 -8.05 0.70 0.17
CA ALA A 248 -9.03 -0.31 -0.13
C ALA A 248 -8.51 -1.30 -1.20
N THR A 249 -8.66 -2.61 -1.02
CA THR A 249 -9.38 -3.31 0.06
C THR A 249 -8.43 -4.07 0.97
N HIS A 250 -7.29 -3.47 1.33
CA HIS A 250 -6.41 -4.03 2.35
C HIS A 250 -7.12 -4.07 3.70
N ALA A 251 -6.67 -4.94 4.59
CA ALA A 251 -7.03 -4.86 5.99
C ALA A 251 -6.57 -3.52 6.61
N PRO A 252 -7.26 -3.00 7.63
CA PRO A 252 -8.50 -3.54 8.17
C PRO A 252 -9.69 -3.33 7.23
N HIS A 253 -10.48 -4.39 7.00
CA HIS A 253 -11.66 -4.25 6.15
C HIS A 253 -12.73 -3.46 6.89
N HIS A 254 -12.84 -2.18 6.55
CA HIS A 254 -13.74 -1.21 7.17
C HIS A 254 -14.74 -0.71 6.15
N VAL A 255 -16.02 -0.84 6.49
CA VAL A 255 -17.09 -0.23 5.71
C VAL A 255 -18.35 -0.15 6.56
N ALA A 256 -19.15 0.87 6.33
CA ALA A 256 -20.41 1.05 7.03
C ALA A 256 -21.41 -0.10 6.72
N PRO A 257 -22.31 -0.45 7.65
CA PRO A 257 -23.23 -1.59 7.49
C PRO A 257 -24.05 -1.56 6.21
N GLU A 258 -24.46 -0.40 5.70
CA GLU A 258 -25.24 -0.27 4.46
C GLU A 258 -24.53 -0.85 3.22
N TRP A 259 -23.21 -0.95 3.24
CA TRP A 259 -22.41 -1.57 2.19
C TRP A 259 -22.16 -3.05 2.43
N SER A 260 -22.01 -3.49 3.68
CA SER A 260 -21.74 -4.91 4.00
C SER A 260 -23.01 -5.76 4.13
N ASP A 261 -24.12 -5.19 4.61
CA ASP A 261 -25.40 -5.88 4.80
C ASP A 261 -26.02 -6.46 3.53
N PRO A 262 -25.90 -5.83 2.33
CA PRO A 262 -26.30 -6.44 1.07
C PRO A 262 -25.62 -7.79 0.78
N PHE A 263 -24.47 -8.06 1.41
CA PHE A 263 -23.73 -9.30 1.25
C PHE A 263 -24.09 -10.39 2.26
N ARG A 264 -24.94 -10.09 3.24
CA ARG A 264 -25.30 -11.01 4.32
C ARG A 264 -25.73 -12.39 3.81
N GLY A 265 -25.03 -13.43 4.23
CA GLY A 265 -25.29 -14.83 3.88
C GLY A 265 -24.87 -15.24 2.46
N ARG A 266 -24.29 -14.34 1.64
CA ARG A 266 -23.84 -14.65 0.26
C ARG A 266 -22.57 -15.52 0.20
N PHE A 267 -21.95 -15.76 1.36
CA PHE A 267 -20.68 -16.48 1.51
C PHE A 267 -20.79 -17.75 2.37
N ASP A 268 -21.99 -18.13 2.82
CA ASP A 268 -22.23 -19.29 3.70
C ASP A 268 -21.99 -20.65 3.03
N GLN A 269 -22.00 -20.68 1.69
CA GLN A 269 -21.59 -21.85 0.90
C GLN A 269 -20.08 -22.12 0.94
N GLY A 270 -19.29 -21.15 1.41
CA GLY A 270 -17.86 -21.29 1.59
C GLY A 270 -17.02 -21.09 0.34
N TRP A 271 -15.70 -21.00 0.55
CA TRP A 271 -14.72 -20.70 -0.50
C TRP A 271 -14.61 -21.77 -1.59
N ASP A 272 -14.92 -23.04 -1.28
CA ASP A 272 -14.83 -24.14 -2.25
C ASP A 272 -15.91 -23.99 -3.34
N VAL A 273 -17.18 -23.87 -2.92
CA VAL A 273 -18.31 -23.65 -3.84
C VAL A 273 -18.18 -22.30 -4.54
N LEU A 274 -17.82 -21.24 -3.81
CA LEU A 274 -17.65 -19.90 -4.37
C LEU A 274 -16.61 -19.89 -5.52
N ARG A 275 -15.52 -20.63 -5.37
CA ARG A 275 -14.48 -20.74 -6.40
C ARG A 275 -15.00 -21.41 -7.67
N GLU A 276 -15.82 -22.46 -7.56
CA GLU A 276 -16.48 -23.08 -8.71
C GLU A 276 -17.46 -22.12 -9.40
N GLU A 277 -18.21 -21.33 -8.62
CA GLU A 277 -19.15 -20.34 -9.13
C GLU A 277 -18.45 -19.20 -9.88
N ILE A 278 -17.36 -18.66 -9.31
CA ILE A 278 -16.54 -17.62 -9.94
C ILE A 278 -15.96 -18.14 -11.25
N PHE A 279 -15.37 -19.33 -11.24
CA PHE A 279 -14.79 -19.94 -12.43
C PHE A 279 -15.83 -20.14 -13.54
N ALA A 280 -17.00 -20.67 -13.18
CA ALA A 280 -18.09 -20.83 -14.14
C ALA A 280 -18.59 -19.48 -14.70
N ARG A 281 -18.65 -18.41 -13.88
CA ARG A 281 -18.96 -17.05 -14.33
C ARG A 281 -17.89 -16.50 -15.27
N GLN A 282 -16.61 -16.66 -14.93
CA GLN A 282 -15.48 -16.21 -15.75
C GLN A 282 -15.52 -16.81 -17.15
N LYS A 283 -15.77 -18.13 -17.26
CA LYS A 283 -15.92 -18.81 -18.56
C LYS A 283 -17.14 -18.31 -19.33
N ARG A 284 -18.28 -18.08 -18.67
CA ARG A 284 -19.49 -17.53 -19.31
C ARG A 284 -19.29 -16.11 -19.84
N LEU A 285 -18.54 -15.28 -19.11
CA LEU A 285 -18.21 -13.92 -19.52
C LEU A 285 -17.12 -13.87 -20.61
N GLY A 286 -16.43 -14.98 -20.86
CA GLY A 286 -15.30 -15.06 -21.79
C GLY A 286 -14.05 -14.32 -21.31
N VAL A 287 -13.96 -13.95 -20.04
CA VAL A 287 -12.77 -13.28 -19.48
C VAL A 287 -11.60 -14.24 -19.29
N ILE A 288 -11.88 -15.55 -19.21
CA ILE A 288 -10.87 -16.61 -19.26
C ILE A 288 -11.22 -17.60 -20.39
N PRO A 289 -10.24 -18.38 -20.91
CA PRO A 289 -10.48 -19.37 -21.95
C PRO A 289 -11.52 -20.44 -21.59
N ALA A 290 -12.25 -20.92 -22.60
CA ALA A 290 -13.28 -21.96 -22.42
C ALA A 290 -12.71 -23.34 -22.02
N ASP A 291 -11.43 -23.56 -22.31
CA ASP A 291 -10.65 -24.74 -21.94
C ASP A 291 -9.79 -24.53 -20.68
N ALA A 292 -9.83 -23.34 -20.07
CA ALA A 292 -9.18 -23.11 -18.78
C ALA A 292 -9.64 -24.17 -17.77
N GLU A 293 -8.72 -24.58 -16.91
CA GLU A 293 -8.91 -25.53 -15.81
C GLU A 293 -8.88 -24.79 -14.47
N LEU A 294 -9.65 -25.28 -13.51
CA LEU A 294 -9.67 -24.75 -12.15
C LEU A 294 -8.59 -25.45 -11.33
N THR A 295 -7.65 -24.69 -10.77
CA THR A 295 -6.58 -25.28 -9.97
C THR A 295 -7.12 -25.92 -8.70
N GLU A 296 -6.52 -27.02 -8.27
CA GLU A 296 -6.89 -27.71 -7.04
C GLU A 296 -6.62 -26.86 -5.79
N ARG A 297 -7.32 -27.20 -4.69
CA ARG A 297 -7.03 -26.63 -3.38
C ARG A 297 -5.73 -27.22 -2.84
N HIS A 298 -4.80 -26.36 -2.47
CA HIS A 298 -3.56 -26.80 -1.84
C HIS A 298 -3.84 -27.51 -0.49
N GLU A 299 -3.11 -28.58 -0.17
CA GLU A 299 -3.33 -29.41 1.03
C GLU A 299 -3.21 -28.65 2.37
N SER A 300 -2.54 -27.49 2.37
CA SER A 300 -2.42 -26.64 3.55
C SER A 300 -3.68 -25.81 3.85
N LEU A 301 -4.67 -25.82 2.96
CA LEU A 301 -5.94 -25.12 3.13
C LEU A 301 -7.04 -26.12 3.52
N PRO A 302 -7.74 -25.91 4.66
CA PRO A 302 -8.84 -26.78 5.05
C PRO A 302 -10.00 -26.67 4.06
N ALA A 303 -10.77 -27.74 3.94
CA ALA A 303 -12.07 -27.69 3.28
C ALA A 303 -13.05 -26.85 4.08
N TRP A 304 -13.93 -26.10 3.42
CA TRP A 304 -14.98 -25.35 4.09
C TRP A 304 -15.81 -26.23 5.03
N ASP A 305 -16.26 -27.38 4.53
CA ASP A 305 -17.09 -28.33 5.29
C ASP A 305 -16.34 -29.04 6.43
N SER A 306 -15.01 -28.88 6.51
CA SER A 306 -14.22 -29.39 7.64
C SER A 306 -14.11 -28.39 8.80
N LEU A 307 -14.53 -27.14 8.59
CA LEU A 307 -14.48 -26.13 9.63
C LEU A 307 -15.61 -26.32 10.66
N PRO A 308 -15.37 -26.00 11.94
CA PRO A 308 -16.44 -25.82 12.91
C PRO A 308 -17.40 -24.69 12.50
N GLU A 309 -18.69 -24.83 12.81
CA GLU A 309 -19.74 -23.84 12.48
C GLU A 309 -19.36 -22.41 12.92
N GLN A 310 -18.76 -22.26 14.09
CA GLN A 310 -18.29 -20.97 14.59
C GLN A 310 -17.26 -20.31 13.66
N ARG A 311 -16.32 -21.09 13.11
CA ARG A 311 -15.32 -20.61 12.14
C ARG A 311 -15.95 -20.26 10.80
N GLN A 312 -16.94 -21.03 10.34
CA GLN A 312 -17.69 -20.70 9.12
C GLN A 312 -18.42 -19.36 9.28
N ARG A 313 -19.12 -19.14 10.39
CA ARG A 313 -19.82 -17.88 10.68
C ARG A 313 -18.89 -16.67 10.72
N ILE A 314 -17.74 -16.78 11.39
CA ILE A 314 -16.70 -15.74 11.41
C ILE A 314 -16.22 -15.45 9.98
N ALA A 315 -15.87 -16.50 9.23
CA ALA A 315 -15.33 -16.38 7.89
C ALA A 315 -16.33 -15.69 6.95
N SER A 316 -17.61 -16.09 6.96
CA SER A 316 -18.67 -15.44 6.19
C SER A 316 -18.76 -13.95 6.52
N ARG A 317 -18.87 -13.59 7.81
CA ARG A 317 -19.01 -12.18 8.22
C ARG A 317 -17.82 -11.32 7.78
N LEU A 318 -16.60 -11.84 7.91
CA LEU A 318 -15.39 -11.13 7.45
C LEU A 318 -15.41 -10.91 5.93
N MET A 319 -15.89 -11.88 5.16
CA MET A 319 -16.00 -11.79 3.70
C MET A 319 -17.12 -10.84 3.25
N GLU A 320 -18.24 -10.78 3.98
CA GLU A 320 -19.32 -9.81 3.74
C GLU A 320 -18.82 -8.36 3.85
N VAL A 321 -18.03 -8.08 4.88
CA VAL A 321 -17.44 -6.76 5.11
C VAL A 321 -16.41 -6.41 4.05
N TYR A 322 -15.56 -7.36 3.66
CA TYR A 322 -14.65 -7.17 2.50
C TYR A 322 -15.43 -6.84 1.22
N ALA A 323 -16.49 -7.59 0.92
CA ALA A 323 -17.29 -7.39 -0.27
C ALA A 323 -17.97 -6.01 -0.27
N GLY A 324 -18.51 -5.59 0.88
CA GLY A 324 -19.03 -4.24 1.06
C GLY A 324 -17.98 -3.15 0.87
N PHE A 325 -16.76 -3.36 1.39
CA PHE A 325 -15.67 -2.40 1.25
C PHE A 325 -15.22 -2.25 -0.21
N LEU A 326 -15.16 -3.37 -0.95
CA LEU A 326 -14.87 -3.35 -2.39
C LEU A 326 -15.97 -2.64 -3.19
N ALA A 327 -17.25 -2.91 -2.89
CA ALA A 327 -18.38 -2.24 -3.54
C ALA A 327 -18.41 -0.73 -3.27
N HIS A 328 -18.13 -0.32 -2.02
CA HIS A 328 -18.00 1.09 -1.64
C HIS A 328 -16.85 1.76 -2.40
N THR A 329 -15.71 1.08 -2.54
CA THR A 329 -14.56 1.63 -3.25
C THR A 329 -14.83 1.80 -4.74
N ASP A 330 -15.51 0.83 -5.37
CA ASP A 330 -15.92 0.96 -6.78
C ASP A 330 -16.93 2.10 -6.99
N HIS A 331 -17.82 2.34 -6.01
CA HIS A 331 -18.70 3.51 -6.03
C HIS A 331 -17.89 4.83 -6.06
N GLU A 332 -16.83 4.95 -5.25
CA GLU A 332 -15.94 6.12 -5.25
C GLU A 332 -15.18 6.28 -6.59
N VAL A 333 -14.79 5.18 -7.23
CA VAL A 333 -14.24 5.21 -8.60
C VAL A 333 -15.27 5.78 -9.58
N GLY A 334 -16.54 5.39 -9.47
CA GLY A 334 -17.64 5.95 -10.25
C GLY A 334 -17.78 7.46 -10.08
N ARG A 335 -17.70 7.97 -8.85
CA ARG A 335 -17.74 9.42 -8.57
C ARG A 335 -16.60 10.18 -9.25
N ILE A 336 -15.39 9.61 -9.25
CA ILE A 336 -14.23 10.20 -9.96
C ILE A 336 -14.50 10.24 -11.48
N MET A 337 -15.01 9.15 -12.05
CA MET A 337 -15.35 9.10 -13.48
C MET A 337 -16.41 10.15 -13.85
N ASP A 338 -17.44 10.31 -13.02
CA ASP A 338 -18.51 11.26 -13.26
C ASP A 338 -17.99 12.70 -13.19
N ALA A 339 -17.15 13.05 -12.20
CA ALA A 339 -16.52 14.36 -12.13
C ALA A 339 -15.68 14.71 -13.37
N LEU A 340 -14.96 13.72 -13.94
CA LEU A 340 -14.18 13.90 -15.17
C LEU A 340 -15.08 14.14 -16.40
N LYS A 341 -16.26 13.52 -16.43
CA LYS A 341 -17.28 13.75 -17.48
C LYS A 341 -17.92 15.11 -17.33
N GLU A 342 -18.24 15.53 -16.11
CA GLU A 342 -18.88 16.82 -15.80
C GLU A 342 -18.07 18.04 -16.25
N ILE A 343 -16.73 17.94 -16.25
CA ILE A 343 -15.83 19.01 -16.69
C ILE A 343 -15.33 18.85 -18.14
N ASP A 344 -15.98 17.98 -18.92
CA ASP A 344 -15.71 17.72 -20.33
C ASP A 344 -14.24 17.33 -20.63
N VAL A 345 -13.62 16.50 -19.78
CA VAL A 345 -12.25 15.97 -20.02
C VAL A 345 -12.19 14.46 -20.22
N TRP A 346 -13.28 13.73 -19.96
CA TRP A 346 -13.34 12.26 -20.06
C TRP A 346 -12.82 11.72 -21.40
N ASP A 347 -13.28 12.28 -22.52
CA ASP A 347 -12.93 11.77 -23.85
C ASP A 347 -11.42 11.73 -24.10
N ASN A 348 -10.67 12.73 -23.61
CA ASN A 348 -9.22 12.79 -23.72
C ASN A 348 -8.51 12.50 -22.38
N THR A 349 -9.02 11.52 -21.64
CA THR A 349 -8.38 10.97 -20.43
C THR A 349 -8.02 9.51 -20.67
N LEU A 350 -6.75 9.16 -20.49
CA LEU A 350 -6.30 7.79 -20.33
C LEU A 350 -6.57 7.35 -18.89
N PHE A 351 -7.65 6.60 -18.71
CA PHE A 351 -8.07 6.07 -17.41
C PHE A 351 -7.64 4.61 -17.30
N ILE A 352 -6.81 4.29 -16.30
CA ILE A 352 -6.27 2.96 -16.04
C ILE A 352 -6.77 2.50 -14.68
N TYR A 353 -7.60 1.47 -14.66
CA TYR A 353 -8.12 0.86 -13.43
C TYR A 353 -7.46 -0.50 -13.21
N ILE A 354 -6.54 -0.56 -12.24
CA ILE A 354 -5.83 -1.78 -11.84
C ILE A 354 -6.51 -2.34 -10.59
N ILE A 355 -7.15 -3.50 -10.74
CA ILE A 355 -7.94 -4.14 -9.69
C ILE A 355 -7.01 -5.06 -8.90
N GLY A 356 -6.24 -4.44 -8.01
CA GLY A 356 -5.27 -5.09 -7.12
C GLY A 356 -3.83 -4.83 -7.55
N ASP A 357 -3.01 -4.34 -6.61
CA ASP A 357 -1.56 -4.23 -6.72
C ASP A 357 -0.83 -5.57 -6.49
N ASN A 358 -1.58 -6.58 -6.07
CA ASN A 358 -1.23 -7.98 -5.97
C ASN A 358 -2.51 -8.81 -5.84
N GLY A 359 -2.38 -10.14 -5.73
CA GLY A 359 -3.51 -11.01 -5.39
C GLY A 359 -4.14 -10.71 -4.03
N ALA A 360 -5.22 -11.41 -3.71
CA ALA A 360 -5.94 -11.26 -2.43
C ALA A 360 -5.05 -11.61 -1.23
N ALA A 361 -5.16 -10.85 -0.14
CA ALA A 361 -4.30 -11.01 1.04
C ALA A 361 -4.70 -12.20 1.93
N PRO A 362 -3.72 -12.98 2.45
CA PRO A 362 -3.99 -14.08 3.37
C PRO A 362 -3.72 -13.72 4.84
N GLY A 363 -3.74 -12.43 5.23
CA GLY A 363 -3.24 -11.97 6.54
C GLY A 363 -4.08 -12.41 7.75
N GLY A 364 -5.35 -12.76 7.55
CA GLY A 364 -6.20 -13.38 8.58
C GLY A 364 -5.89 -14.86 8.88
N GLY A 365 -4.89 -15.45 8.23
CA GLY A 365 -4.47 -16.84 8.46
C GLY A 365 -5.58 -17.86 8.15
N LEU A 366 -5.54 -19.04 8.77
CA LEU A 366 -6.54 -20.11 8.52
C LEU A 366 -7.94 -19.78 9.03
N GLY A 367 -8.06 -18.91 10.04
CA GLY A 367 -9.28 -18.76 10.83
C GLY A 367 -9.98 -17.41 10.72
N GLY A 368 -9.36 -16.42 10.08
CA GLY A 368 -9.77 -15.02 10.15
C GLY A 368 -9.44 -14.41 11.51
N VAL A 369 -9.34 -13.08 11.55
CA VAL A 369 -9.01 -12.32 12.76
C VAL A 369 -9.86 -11.06 12.88
N PHE A 370 -10.12 -10.66 14.12
CA PHE A 370 -10.67 -9.37 14.48
C PHE A 370 -9.58 -8.29 14.51
N ASN A 371 -8.34 -8.65 14.82
CA ASN A 371 -7.18 -7.75 14.84
C ASN A 371 -5.97 -8.34 14.10
N GLU A 372 -5.67 -7.84 12.90
CA GLU A 372 -4.57 -8.31 12.04
C GLU A 372 -3.19 -8.04 12.66
N MET A 373 -3.06 -7.06 13.57
CA MET A 373 -1.79 -6.84 14.26
C MET A 373 -1.34 -8.09 15.03
N VAL A 374 -2.26 -8.97 15.44
CA VAL A 374 -1.93 -10.26 16.05
C VAL A 374 -1.13 -11.14 15.07
N THR A 375 -1.59 -11.28 13.82
CA THR A 375 -0.94 -12.14 12.81
C THR A 375 0.30 -11.48 12.22
N LEU A 376 0.31 -10.16 12.03
CA LEU A 376 1.49 -9.41 11.60
C LEU A 376 2.64 -9.53 12.62
N ASN A 377 2.33 -9.72 13.90
CA ASN A 377 3.29 -10.01 14.96
C ASN A 377 3.65 -11.51 15.10
N GLY A 378 3.16 -12.38 14.21
CA GLY A 378 3.47 -13.81 14.18
C GLY A 378 2.68 -14.64 15.20
N LEU A 379 1.54 -14.14 15.66
CA LEU A 379 0.65 -14.82 16.61
C LEU A 379 -0.66 -15.24 15.93
N GLN A 380 -1.50 -15.97 16.65
CA GLN A 380 -2.84 -16.35 16.22
C GLN A 380 -3.86 -15.87 17.26
N GLU A 381 -4.93 -15.23 16.78
CA GLU A 381 -6.00 -14.75 17.65
C GLU A 381 -6.94 -15.89 18.09
N ASP A 382 -7.42 -15.80 19.32
CA ASP A 382 -8.36 -16.76 19.89
C ASP A 382 -9.74 -16.62 19.21
N VAL A 383 -10.36 -17.74 18.86
CA VAL A 383 -11.69 -17.76 18.23
C VAL A 383 -12.75 -17.14 19.13
N ASP A 384 -12.65 -17.34 20.45
CA ASP A 384 -13.64 -16.82 21.41
C ASP A 384 -13.57 -15.29 21.48
N VAL A 385 -12.37 -14.71 21.32
CA VAL A 385 -12.18 -13.25 21.23
C VAL A 385 -12.86 -12.72 19.97
N VAL A 386 -12.63 -13.34 18.81
CA VAL A 386 -13.27 -12.93 17.55
C VAL A 386 -14.80 -13.02 17.63
N LEU A 387 -15.33 -14.12 18.17
CA LEU A 387 -16.78 -14.30 18.35
C LEU A 387 -17.39 -13.25 19.27
N SER A 388 -16.68 -12.89 20.35
CA SER A 388 -17.17 -11.91 21.32
C SER A 388 -17.33 -10.50 20.75
N LYS A 389 -16.66 -10.21 19.62
CA LYS A 389 -16.65 -8.91 18.93
C LYS A 389 -17.20 -8.99 17.51
N MET A 390 -17.93 -10.04 17.17
CA MET A 390 -18.37 -10.30 15.79
C MET A 390 -19.25 -9.18 15.22
N ASP A 391 -20.04 -8.52 16.06
CA ASP A 391 -20.91 -7.40 15.66
C ASP A 391 -20.13 -6.10 15.39
N GLU A 392 -18.87 -6.01 15.83
CA GLU A 392 -17.99 -4.85 15.61
C GLU A 392 -17.17 -4.98 14.31
N ILE A 393 -17.16 -6.15 13.66
CA ILE A 393 -16.43 -6.39 12.41
C ILE A 393 -16.92 -5.42 11.32
N GLY A 394 -15.96 -4.70 10.71
CA GLY A 394 -16.19 -3.64 9.72
C GLY A 394 -16.27 -2.22 10.31
N GLY A 395 -16.43 -2.10 11.63
CA GLY A 395 -16.51 -0.83 12.34
C GLY A 395 -15.15 -0.28 12.79
N PRO A 396 -15.11 0.93 13.35
CA PRO A 396 -13.88 1.64 13.72
C PRO A 396 -13.09 1.05 14.91
N ARG A 397 -13.55 -0.07 15.49
CA ARG A 397 -12.90 -0.76 16.61
C ARG A 397 -12.38 -2.14 16.24
N ALA A 398 -12.51 -2.53 14.97
CA ALA A 398 -11.95 -3.76 14.44
C ALA A 398 -10.68 -3.45 13.66
N SER A 399 -9.76 -4.42 13.57
CA SER A 399 -8.71 -4.41 12.57
C SER A 399 -8.75 -5.73 11.80
N ASN A 400 -9.90 -6.01 11.19
CA ASN A 400 -10.27 -7.38 10.84
C ASN A 400 -9.79 -7.80 9.44
N GLU A 401 -9.46 -9.09 9.30
CA GLU A 401 -9.16 -9.71 8.02
C GLU A 401 -9.74 -11.13 7.89
N TYR A 402 -10.24 -11.47 6.69
CA TYR A 402 -10.84 -12.76 6.36
C TYR A 402 -9.80 -13.90 6.37
N PRO A 403 -10.22 -15.18 6.46
CA PRO A 403 -9.31 -16.32 6.35
C PRO A 403 -8.79 -16.53 4.92
N VAL A 404 -7.58 -17.11 4.82
CA VAL A 404 -6.91 -17.43 3.54
C VAL A 404 -7.75 -18.25 2.56
N GLY A 405 -8.73 -19.04 3.03
CA GLY A 405 -9.65 -19.74 2.15
C GLY A 405 -10.40 -18.78 1.21
N PHE A 406 -10.86 -17.64 1.72
CA PHE A 406 -11.47 -16.59 0.90
C PHE A 406 -10.45 -15.83 0.06
N ALA A 407 -9.23 -15.58 0.56
CA ALA A 407 -8.14 -15.04 -0.27
C ALA A 407 -7.94 -15.88 -1.54
N TRP A 408 -7.81 -17.19 -1.36
CA TRP A 408 -7.64 -18.14 -2.46
C TRP A 408 -8.85 -18.13 -3.40
N ALA A 409 -10.08 -18.15 -2.87
CA ALA A 409 -11.28 -18.03 -3.71
C ALA A 409 -11.31 -16.72 -4.51
N MET A 410 -10.89 -15.59 -3.95
CA MET A 410 -10.81 -14.32 -4.68
C MET A 410 -9.70 -14.29 -5.75
N CYS A 411 -8.76 -15.23 -5.73
CA CYS A 411 -7.74 -15.41 -6.78
C CYS A 411 -8.11 -16.42 -7.87
N THR A 412 -9.37 -16.88 -7.92
CA THR A 412 -9.85 -17.83 -8.94
C THR A 412 -9.55 -17.35 -10.36
N PRO A 413 -8.99 -18.21 -11.24
CA PRO A 413 -8.83 -19.67 -11.10
C PRO A 413 -7.45 -20.14 -10.60
N PHE A 414 -6.62 -19.24 -10.09
CA PHE A 414 -5.18 -19.49 -9.91
C PHE A 414 -4.79 -20.11 -8.57
N GLN A 415 -3.63 -20.74 -8.54
CA GLN A 415 -3.00 -21.20 -7.31
C GLN A 415 -2.55 -20.01 -6.43
N PHE A 416 -2.65 -20.20 -5.11
CA PHE A 416 -2.15 -19.27 -4.08
C PHE A 416 -2.73 -17.85 -4.15
N THR A 417 -2.05 -16.89 -3.52
CA THR A 417 -2.54 -15.57 -3.08
C THR A 417 -1.38 -14.54 -3.03
N LYS A 418 -1.61 -13.33 -2.51
CA LYS A 418 -0.56 -12.32 -2.23
C LYS A 418 0.70 -12.94 -1.63
N GLN A 419 1.86 -12.38 -1.97
CA GLN A 419 3.22 -12.84 -1.64
C GLN A 419 3.72 -14.11 -2.36
N PHE A 420 2.88 -14.81 -3.13
CA PHE A 420 3.32 -15.91 -3.99
C PHE A 420 3.66 -15.40 -5.39
N ALA A 421 4.85 -14.83 -5.55
CA ALA A 421 5.32 -14.32 -6.84
C ALA A 421 5.48 -15.41 -7.91
N SER A 422 5.64 -16.66 -7.49
CA SER A 422 5.75 -17.84 -8.35
C SER A 422 4.44 -18.21 -9.05
N HIS A 423 3.27 -17.81 -8.55
CA HIS A 423 1.97 -18.26 -9.08
C HIS A 423 1.01 -17.09 -9.35
N PHE A 424 0.13 -17.24 -10.33
CA PHE A 424 -0.77 -16.16 -10.78
C PHE A 424 -1.80 -15.73 -9.75
N GLY A 425 -2.07 -16.51 -8.70
CA GLY A 425 -2.91 -16.03 -7.60
C GLY A 425 -2.24 -14.93 -6.78
N GLY A 426 -0.91 -14.77 -6.87
CA GLY A 426 -0.19 -13.64 -6.31
C GLY A 426 0.01 -12.50 -7.30
N THR A 427 0.20 -12.80 -8.59
CA THR A 427 0.69 -11.82 -9.57
C THR A 427 -0.32 -11.40 -10.63
N ARG A 428 -1.34 -12.19 -10.99
CA ARG A 428 -2.25 -11.82 -12.08
C ARG A 428 -3.44 -11.03 -11.55
N ASN A 429 -3.61 -9.82 -12.05
CA ASN A 429 -4.67 -8.90 -11.65
C ASN A 429 -5.47 -8.44 -12.87
N PRO A 430 -6.78 -8.17 -12.72
CA PRO A 430 -7.56 -7.56 -13.77
C PRO A 430 -7.15 -6.10 -13.94
N MET A 431 -7.15 -5.64 -15.18
CA MET A 431 -6.96 -4.23 -15.49
C MET A 431 -7.96 -3.79 -16.57
N ILE A 432 -8.46 -2.57 -16.45
CA ILE A 432 -9.32 -1.94 -17.44
C ILE A 432 -8.65 -0.64 -17.91
N VAL A 433 -8.58 -0.42 -19.22
CA VAL A 433 -8.06 0.82 -19.80
C VAL A 433 -9.14 1.47 -20.65
N SER A 434 -9.48 2.72 -20.35
CA SER A 434 -10.41 3.53 -21.13
C SER A 434 -9.71 4.80 -21.64
N TRP A 435 -9.96 5.14 -22.89
CA TRP A 435 -9.56 6.42 -23.51
C TRP A 435 -10.48 6.66 -24.70
N PRO A 436 -11.67 7.26 -24.50
CA PRO A 436 -12.74 7.26 -25.50
C PRO A 436 -12.36 7.92 -26.84
N ALA A 437 -11.45 8.89 -26.83
CA ALA A 437 -10.96 9.54 -28.06
C ALA A 437 -9.99 8.66 -28.88
N ARG A 438 -9.39 7.62 -28.28
CA ARG A 438 -8.37 6.77 -28.93
C ARG A 438 -8.79 5.32 -29.11
N ILE A 439 -9.53 4.76 -28.16
CA ILE A 439 -9.95 3.36 -28.14
C ILE A 439 -11.32 3.23 -28.80
N THR A 440 -11.37 2.53 -29.93
CA THR A 440 -12.62 2.29 -30.68
C THR A 440 -13.21 0.91 -30.46
N ASP A 441 -12.42 -0.06 -30.01
CA ASP A 441 -12.84 -1.44 -29.71
C ASP A 441 -13.46 -1.55 -28.31
N ARG A 442 -14.59 -0.86 -28.11
CA ARG A 442 -15.29 -0.78 -26.83
C ARG A 442 -15.77 -2.16 -26.36
N GLY A 443 -15.45 -2.55 -25.13
CA GLY A 443 -15.78 -3.88 -24.60
C GLY A 443 -14.74 -4.95 -24.89
N GLY A 444 -13.66 -4.60 -25.61
CA GLY A 444 -12.62 -5.51 -26.07
C GLY A 444 -11.89 -6.21 -24.92
N LEU A 445 -11.46 -7.45 -25.17
CA LEU A 445 -10.59 -8.22 -24.28
C LEU A 445 -9.17 -8.23 -24.87
N ARG A 446 -8.15 -8.15 -24.00
CA ARG A 446 -6.73 -8.24 -24.34
C ARG A 446 -6.09 -9.36 -23.53
N SER A 447 -5.49 -10.30 -24.25
CA SER A 447 -4.89 -11.52 -23.70
C SER A 447 -3.37 -11.58 -23.90
N GLN A 448 -2.74 -10.46 -24.26
CA GLN A 448 -1.29 -10.34 -24.32
C GLN A 448 -0.69 -10.37 -22.91
N PHE A 449 0.46 -11.01 -22.74
CA PHE A 449 1.17 -11.03 -21.46
C PHE A 449 1.76 -9.65 -21.14
N HIS A 450 1.26 -9.02 -20.07
CA HIS A 450 1.71 -7.71 -19.61
C HIS A 450 2.05 -7.69 -18.13
N HIS A 451 2.91 -6.76 -17.75
CA HIS A 451 3.35 -6.55 -16.37
C HIS A 451 3.25 -5.07 -15.98
N VAL A 452 3.13 -4.76 -14.70
CA VAL A 452 2.88 -3.40 -14.19
C VAL A 452 3.95 -2.37 -14.63
N VAL A 453 5.16 -2.83 -14.93
CA VAL A 453 6.24 -2.00 -15.50
C VAL A 453 5.89 -1.41 -16.88
N ASP A 454 4.91 -1.97 -17.58
CA ASP A 454 4.45 -1.53 -18.90
C ASP A 454 3.64 -0.22 -18.85
N ILE A 455 3.13 0.16 -17.67
CA ILE A 455 2.24 1.32 -17.53
C ILE A 455 2.96 2.65 -17.73
N ALA A 456 4.12 2.86 -17.10
CA ALA A 456 4.87 4.11 -17.28
C ALA A 456 5.27 4.36 -18.76
N PRO A 457 5.84 3.40 -19.51
CA PRO A 457 6.05 3.54 -20.96
C PRO A 457 4.76 3.81 -21.75
N THR A 458 3.64 3.20 -21.38
CA THR A 458 2.34 3.42 -22.03
C THR A 458 1.87 4.87 -21.87
N ILE A 459 2.01 5.41 -20.65
CA ILE A 459 1.66 6.81 -20.36
C ILE A 459 2.55 7.77 -21.15
N LEU A 460 3.85 7.50 -21.22
CA LEU A 460 4.79 8.32 -21.98
C LEU A 460 4.51 8.28 -23.48
N GLU A 461 4.23 7.10 -24.06
CA GLU A 461 3.84 6.97 -25.47
C GLU A 461 2.52 7.72 -25.75
N ALA A 462 1.51 7.56 -24.88
CA ALA A 462 0.22 8.25 -25.00
C ALA A 462 0.37 9.78 -24.96
N ALA A 463 1.30 10.29 -24.16
CA ALA A 463 1.60 11.71 -24.05
C ALA A 463 2.54 12.24 -25.15
N GLY A 464 3.10 11.37 -26.01
CA GLY A 464 4.11 11.75 -27.00
C GLY A 464 5.45 12.19 -26.38
N ILE A 465 5.76 11.70 -25.17
CA ILE A 465 6.97 12.04 -24.41
C ILE A 465 7.93 10.83 -24.46
N PRO A 466 9.21 11.01 -24.83
CA PRO A 466 10.17 9.91 -24.77
C PRO A 466 10.55 9.56 -23.32
N ALA A 467 10.99 8.33 -23.08
CA ALA A 467 11.64 8.00 -21.81
C ALA A 467 12.90 8.85 -21.63
N PRO A 468 13.12 9.48 -20.46
CA PRO A 468 14.27 10.35 -20.27
C PRO A 468 15.55 9.54 -20.09
N GLU A 469 16.62 9.98 -20.75
CA GLU A 469 17.99 9.48 -20.56
C GLU A 469 18.67 10.14 -19.36
N ILE A 470 18.34 11.41 -19.08
CA ILE A 470 18.88 12.17 -17.95
C ILE A 470 17.75 12.94 -17.27
N VAL A 471 17.70 12.86 -15.94
CA VAL A 471 16.80 13.66 -15.11
C VAL A 471 17.60 14.30 -13.99
N ASN A 472 17.49 15.62 -13.84
CA ASN A 472 18.16 16.38 -12.78
C ASN A 472 19.67 16.11 -12.70
N GLY A 473 20.32 15.94 -13.85
CA GLY A 473 21.75 15.63 -13.98
C GLY A 473 22.14 14.17 -13.72
N VAL A 474 21.18 13.27 -13.46
CA VAL A 474 21.42 11.85 -13.21
C VAL A 474 21.03 11.02 -14.44
N ALA A 475 21.94 10.18 -14.91
CA ALA A 475 21.66 9.21 -15.96
C ALA A 475 20.63 8.19 -15.48
N GLN A 476 19.61 7.96 -16.31
CA GLN A 476 18.51 7.08 -15.99
C GLN A 476 18.80 5.66 -16.45
N LYS A 477 18.39 4.67 -15.64
CA LYS A 477 18.32 3.28 -16.07
C LYS A 477 17.26 3.17 -17.18
N PRO A 478 17.43 2.32 -18.20
CA PRO A 478 16.36 2.06 -19.17
C PRO A 478 15.07 1.59 -18.49
N HIS A 479 13.92 1.78 -19.12
CA HIS A 479 12.69 1.11 -18.70
C HIS A 479 12.79 -0.39 -19.01
N ASP A 480 12.30 -1.22 -18.09
CA ASP A 480 12.12 -2.66 -18.32
C ASP A 480 10.74 -2.95 -18.94
N GLY A 481 9.84 -1.97 -18.84
CA GLY A 481 8.51 -1.98 -19.46
C GLY A 481 8.51 -1.70 -20.95
N ILE A 482 7.45 -2.17 -21.60
CA ILE A 482 7.09 -1.84 -22.97
C ILE A 482 5.67 -1.27 -22.97
N SER A 483 5.36 -0.37 -23.90
CA SER A 483 4.01 0.19 -23.96
C SER A 483 2.96 -0.84 -24.42
N LEU A 484 1.76 -0.71 -23.86
CA LEU A 484 0.56 -1.49 -24.18
C LEU A 484 -0.17 -0.98 -25.42
N MET A 485 0.14 0.21 -25.93
CA MET A 485 -0.67 0.89 -26.96
C MET A 485 -0.82 0.10 -28.27
N TYR A 486 0.13 -0.79 -28.59
CA TYR A 486 0.03 -1.67 -29.74
C TYR A 486 -1.19 -2.61 -29.69
N THR A 487 -1.72 -2.88 -28.51
CA THR A 487 -2.93 -3.68 -28.30
C THR A 487 -4.21 -2.88 -28.48
N PHE A 488 -4.18 -1.54 -28.45
CA PHE A 488 -5.41 -0.75 -28.39
C PHE A 488 -6.28 -0.95 -29.64
N ASP A 489 -5.64 -1.02 -30.81
CA ASP A 489 -6.31 -1.16 -32.11
C ASP A 489 -6.40 -2.60 -32.61
N ASP A 490 -5.70 -3.54 -31.96
CA ASP A 490 -5.58 -4.94 -32.41
C ASP A 490 -5.58 -5.90 -31.22
N ALA A 491 -6.72 -6.57 -31.00
CA ALA A 491 -6.90 -7.55 -29.94
C ALA A 491 -6.04 -8.80 -30.12
N GLU A 492 -5.63 -9.10 -31.36
CA GLU A 492 -4.85 -10.29 -31.74
C GLU A 492 -3.37 -9.96 -31.98
N ALA A 493 -2.93 -8.75 -31.62
CA ALA A 493 -1.54 -8.35 -31.76
C ALA A 493 -0.63 -9.31 -30.99
N ALA A 494 0.46 -9.73 -31.62
CA ALA A 494 1.42 -10.65 -31.01
C ALA A 494 2.11 -10.03 -29.77
N ASP A 495 2.31 -10.85 -28.74
CA ASP A 495 2.99 -10.46 -27.50
C ASP A 495 4.36 -9.86 -27.79
N ARG A 496 4.53 -8.59 -27.41
CA ARG A 496 5.82 -7.90 -27.46
C ARG A 496 6.70 -8.23 -26.25
N ARG A 497 6.09 -8.56 -25.10
CA ARG A 497 6.81 -8.99 -23.89
C ARG A 497 7.13 -10.46 -24.03
N ARG A 498 8.41 -10.78 -24.16
CA ARG A 498 8.87 -12.18 -24.32
C ARG A 498 9.33 -12.81 -23.02
N THR A 499 9.76 -12.02 -22.03
CA THR A 499 10.31 -12.50 -20.76
C THR A 499 9.89 -11.61 -19.60
N GLN A 500 9.56 -12.20 -18.45
CA GLN A 500 9.38 -11.50 -17.18
C GLN A 500 9.70 -12.44 -16.02
N TYR A 501 10.60 -12.01 -15.13
CA TYR A 501 10.86 -12.74 -13.88
C TYR A 501 9.94 -12.24 -12.76
N PHE A 502 9.76 -13.08 -11.75
CA PHE A 502 9.02 -12.80 -10.52
C PHE A 502 9.82 -13.32 -9.32
N GLU A 503 9.97 -12.50 -8.29
CA GLU A 503 10.55 -12.94 -7.02
C GLU A 503 9.95 -12.14 -5.87
N ILE A 504 9.49 -12.83 -4.83
CA ILE A 504 9.20 -12.26 -3.51
C ILE A 504 9.54 -13.29 -2.43
N GLY A 505 10.52 -12.96 -1.58
CA GLY A 505 10.82 -13.73 -0.36
C GLY A 505 11.26 -15.18 -0.64
N GLY A 506 12.06 -15.37 -1.69
CA GLY A 506 12.61 -16.65 -2.13
C GLY A 506 11.73 -17.43 -3.12
N LEU A 507 10.46 -17.04 -3.31
CA LEU A 507 9.57 -17.67 -4.29
C LEU A 507 9.86 -17.11 -5.68
N ARG A 508 10.19 -17.99 -6.63
CA ARG A 508 10.71 -17.63 -7.95
C ARG A 508 9.74 -18.01 -9.06
N GLY A 509 9.62 -17.15 -10.07
CA GLY A 509 8.87 -17.38 -11.29
C GLY A 509 9.58 -16.79 -12.50
N ILE A 510 9.47 -17.42 -13.66
CA ILE A 510 9.98 -16.88 -14.93
C ILE A 510 9.03 -17.24 -16.06
N TYR A 511 8.46 -16.20 -16.66
CA TYR A 511 7.74 -16.29 -17.92
C TYR A 511 8.73 -16.13 -19.08
N HIS A 512 8.64 -16.99 -20.08
CA HIS A 512 9.31 -16.82 -21.36
C HIS A 512 8.55 -17.49 -22.50
N GLU A 513 8.00 -16.68 -23.42
CA GLU A 513 7.30 -17.14 -24.64
C GLU A 513 6.21 -18.18 -24.33
N ASP A 514 5.27 -17.82 -23.45
CA ASP A 514 4.20 -18.68 -22.93
C ASP A 514 4.63 -19.90 -22.12
N TRP A 515 5.92 -20.07 -21.85
CA TRP A 515 6.35 -20.99 -20.80
C TRP A 515 6.51 -20.28 -19.48
N MET A 516 6.11 -20.93 -18.39
CA MET A 516 6.28 -20.43 -17.04
C MET A 516 6.96 -21.51 -16.18
N ALA A 517 8.10 -21.20 -15.58
CA ALA A 517 8.72 -22.04 -14.55
C ALA A 517 8.61 -21.37 -13.18
N CYS A 518 8.26 -22.14 -12.16
CA CYS A 518 7.91 -21.64 -10.82
C CYS A 518 8.53 -22.50 -9.73
N THR A 519 8.84 -21.92 -8.57
CA THR A 519 9.22 -22.71 -7.39
C THR A 519 8.10 -22.83 -6.36
N TYR A 520 8.05 -24.00 -5.74
CA TYR A 520 7.48 -24.19 -4.43
C TYR A 520 8.62 -24.27 -3.40
N HIS A 521 9.00 -23.13 -2.81
CA HIS A 521 10.09 -23.00 -1.84
C HIS A 521 9.66 -23.39 -0.40
N GLY A 522 8.60 -24.20 -0.24
CA GLY A 522 8.05 -24.61 1.07
C GLY A 522 7.45 -23.47 1.93
N ARG A 523 7.54 -22.23 1.46
CA ARG A 523 7.03 -21.03 2.13
C ARG A 523 5.51 -20.95 2.05
N ILE A 524 4.83 -21.44 3.09
CA ILE A 524 3.38 -21.28 3.29
C ILE A 524 3.12 -20.33 4.46
N LEU A 525 2.58 -19.14 4.17
CA LEU A 525 2.41 -18.07 5.17
C LEU A 525 1.55 -18.50 6.37
N TRP A 526 0.49 -19.25 6.13
CA TRP A 526 -0.44 -19.74 7.16
C TRP A 526 -0.04 -21.09 7.75
N ARG A 527 1.10 -21.66 7.34
CA ARG A 527 1.68 -22.87 7.89
C ARG A 527 3.20 -22.71 8.01
N PRO A 528 3.67 -21.94 9.02
CA PRO A 528 5.10 -21.73 9.24
C PRO A 528 5.82 -23.08 9.43
N GLY A 529 6.97 -23.22 8.80
CA GLY A 529 7.79 -24.43 8.86
C GLY A 529 9.24 -24.13 8.50
N ALA A 530 10.11 -25.12 8.67
CA ALA A 530 11.48 -25.03 8.18
C ALA A 530 11.46 -24.98 6.64
N LEU A 531 12.17 -24.01 6.07
CA LEU A 531 12.31 -23.88 4.62
C LEU A 531 13.41 -24.83 4.12
N PRO A 532 13.23 -25.43 2.93
CA PRO A 532 14.30 -26.20 2.29
C PRO A 532 15.44 -25.27 1.85
N ALA A 533 16.62 -25.83 1.58
CA ALA A 533 17.66 -25.07 0.87
C ALA A 533 17.17 -24.75 -0.55
N PHE A 534 17.55 -23.59 -1.12
CA PHE A 534 17.16 -23.22 -2.49
C PHE A 534 17.57 -24.23 -3.57
N SER A 535 18.58 -25.06 -3.32
CA SER A 535 19.01 -26.16 -4.20
C SER A 535 18.02 -27.32 -4.24
N ASP A 536 17.19 -27.42 -3.21
CA ASP A 536 16.22 -28.50 -3.00
C ASP A 536 14.79 -28.05 -3.35
N ASP A 537 14.64 -26.84 -3.91
CA ASP A 537 13.35 -26.32 -4.35
C ASP A 537 12.71 -27.22 -5.39
N ARG A 538 11.44 -27.52 -5.18
CA ARG A 538 10.61 -28.14 -6.20
C ARG A 538 10.25 -27.09 -7.24
N TRP A 539 10.63 -27.36 -8.48
CA TRP A 539 10.25 -26.56 -9.64
C TRP A 539 9.06 -27.18 -10.37
N GLU A 540 8.17 -26.32 -10.85
CA GLU A 540 7.01 -26.65 -11.68
C GLU A 540 7.17 -25.96 -13.04
N LEU A 541 6.56 -26.51 -14.09
CA LEU A 541 6.61 -25.96 -15.44
C LEU A 541 5.21 -25.96 -16.08
N TYR A 542 4.83 -24.85 -16.70
CA TYR A 542 3.52 -24.66 -17.33
C TYR A 542 3.65 -24.12 -18.77
N ASP A 543 2.77 -24.59 -19.66
CA ASP A 543 2.59 -24.05 -21.02
C ASP A 543 1.31 -23.20 -21.06
N LEU A 544 1.48 -21.89 -20.93
CA LEU A 544 0.39 -20.91 -20.82
C LEU A 544 -0.39 -20.73 -22.13
N SER A 545 0.09 -21.26 -23.25
CA SER A 545 -0.67 -21.27 -24.50
C SER A 545 -1.88 -22.22 -24.45
N ARG A 546 -1.88 -23.14 -23.46
CA ARG A 546 -2.93 -24.15 -23.23
C ARG A 546 -3.41 -24.19 -21.78
N ASP A 547 -2.61 -23.65 -20.85
CA ASP A 547 -2.90 -23.64 -19.42
C ASP A 547 -2.91 -22.21 -18.89
N TYR A 548 -4.07 -21.55 -19.01
CA TYR A 548 -4.25 -20.20 -18.48
C TYR A 548 -3.99 -20.09 -16.98
N SER A 549 -4.26 -21.17 -16.22
CA SER A 549 -4.41 -21.13 -14.77
C SER A 549 -3.18 -21.63 -13.99
N GLN A 550 -2.19 -22.23 -14.67
CA GLN A 550 -1.13 -23.04 -14.05
C GLN A 550 -1.71 -24.28 -13.33
N ALA A 551 -2.60 -25.01 -13.98
CA ALA A 551 -3.23 -26.21 -13.44
C ALA A 551 -2.38 -27.48 -13.65
N VAL A 552 -1.62 -27.59 -14.74
CA VAL A 552 -0.96 -28.84 -15.14
C VAL A 552 0.56 -28.69 -15.12
N ASP A 553 1.21 -29.29 -14.12
CA ASP A 553 2.68 -29.32 -14.02
C ASP A 553 3.30 -30.28 -15.06
N LEU A 554 4.07 -29.70 -15.98
CA LEU A 554 4.75 -30.36 -17.09
C LEU A 554 6.26 -30.58 -16.81
N SER A 555 6.75 -30.27 -15.61
CA SER A 555 8.17 -30.34 -15.25
C SER A 555 8.80 -31.70 -15.52
N ALA A 556 8.09 -32.79 -15.20
CA ALA A 556 8.52 -34.16 -15.45
C ALA A 556 8.51 -34.54 -16.95
N GLN A 557 7.67 -33.88 -17.76
CA GLN A 557 7.52 -34.17 -19.19
C GLN A 557 8.54 -33.40 -20.04
N PHE A 558 8.92 -32.19 -19.62
CA PHE A 558 9.87 -31.33 -20.33
C PHE A 558 11.01 -30.84 -19.42
N PRO A 559 11.84 -31.76 -18.87
CA PRO A 559 12.92 -31.39 -17.95
C PRO A 559 13.96 -30.46 -18.59
N ASP A 560 14.28 -30.66 -19.87
CA ASP A 560 15.24 -29.79 -20.58
C ASP A 560 14.72 -28.36 -20.73
N LYS A 561 13.41 -28.20 -20.95
CA LYS A 561 12.77 -26.88 -21.01
C LYS A 561 12.77 -26.20 -19.65
N LEU A 562 12.54 -26.96 -18.59
CA LEU A 562 12.63 -26.45 -17.23
C LEU A 562 14.06 -25.97 -16.90
N GLU A 563 15.09 -26.76 -17.21
CA GLU A 563 16.48 -26.32 -17.00
C GLU A 563 16.84 -25.07 -17.82
N GLN A 564 16.32 -24.95 -19.05
CA GLN A 564 16.46 -23.72 -19.84
C GLN A 564 15.90 -22.50 -19.10
N LEU A 565 14.69 -22.63 -18.55
CA LEU A 565 14.02 -21.52 -17.84
C LEU A 565 14.66 -21.21 -16.50
N LYS A 566 15.17 -22.21 -15.76
CA LYS A 566 15.96 -22.00 -14.55
C LYS A 566 17.21 -21.17 -14.85
N ALA A 567 17.95 -21.53 -15.90
CA ALA A 567 19.12 -20.76 -16.33
C ALA A 567 18.75 -19.33 -16.78
N LEU A 568 17.58 -19.16 -17.42
CA LEU A 568 17.07 -17.84 -17.79
C LEU A 568 16.67 -17.01 -16.56
N PHE A 569 16.05 -17.62 -15.55
CA PHE A 569 15.77 -16.97 -14.28
C PHE A 569 17.06 -16.48 -13.63
N ASP A 570 18.11 -17.30 -13.57
CA ASP A 570 19.39 -16.90 -13.00
C ASP A 570 20.02 -15.72 -13.77
N ALA A 571 19.94 -15.73 -15.10
CA ALA A 571 20.43 -14.63 -15.93
C ALA A 571 19.65 -13.32 -15.70
N GLU A 572 18.31 -13.38 -15.68
CA GLU A 572 17.48 -12.22 -15.36
C GLU A 572 17.66 -11.80 -13.89
N GLY A 573 17.89 -12.74 -12.98
CA GLY A 573 18.15 -12.47 -11.57
C GLY A 573 19.42 -11.67 -11.34
N VAL A 574 20.51 -12.01 -12.04
CA VAL A 574 21.76 -11.22 -12.04
C VAL A 574 21.52 -9.84 -12.66
N LYS A 575 20.85 -9.77 -13.81
CA LYS A 575 20.58 -8.51 -14.52
C LYS A 575 19.75 -7.52 -13.71
N ASN A 576 18.80 -8.02 -12.91
CA ASN A 576 17.82 -7.20 -12.20
C ASN A 576 18.12 -7.05 -10.70
N ASN A 577 19.28 -7.49 -10.19
CA ASN A 577 19.65 -7.44 -8.77
C ASN A 577 18.71 -8.23 -7.85
N VAL A 578 18.29 -9.42 -8.27
CA VAL A 578 17.46 -10.32 -7.44
C VAL A 578 18.28 -11.00 -6.36
N PHE A 579 19.59 -11.20 -6.58
CA PHE A 579 20.45 -11.94 -5.66
C PHE A 579 21.11 -11.04 -4.60
N PRO A 580 21.27 -11.52 -3.36
CA PRO A 580 20.90 -12.86 -2.89
C PRO A 580 19.38 -13.03 -2.73
N LEU A 581 18.89 -14.27 -2.95
CA LEU A 581 17.53 -14.62 -2.51
C LEU A 581 17.49 -14.56 -0.99
N ASP A 582 16.48 -13.91 -0.44
CA ASP A 582 16.33 -13.74 1.01
C ASP A 582 14.98 -14.31 1.48
N ASP A 583 15.00 -15.53 2.01
CA ASP A 583 13.86 -16.28 2.52
C ASP A 583 13.72 -16.24 4.05
N ARG A 584 14.60 -15.49 4.74
CA ARG A 584 14.77 -15.52 6.22
C ARG A 584 13.52 -15.11 7.00
N GLY A 585 12.50 -14.60 6.31
CA GLY A 585 11.18 -14.29 6.86
C GLY A 585 11.11 -12.91 7.53
N ARG A 586 9.89 -12.51 7.90
CA ARG A 586 9.61 -11.18 8.47
C ARG A 586 10.42 -10.92 9.74
N LEU A 587 10.52 -11.91 10.62
CA LEU A 587 11.21 -11.77 11.91
C LEU A 587 12.70 -11.47 11.73
N ALA A 588 13.41 -12.27 10.92
CA ALA A 588 14.83 -12.05 10.70
C ALA A 588 15.08 -10.67 10.09
N ARG A 589 14.30 -10.28 9.07
CA ARG A 589 14.43 -8.96 8.43
C ARG A 589 14.09 -7.80 9.35
N ALA A 590 13.09 -7.94 10.22
CA ALA A 590 12.74 -6.92 11.21
C ALA A 590 13.84 -6.69 12.26
N LEU A 591 14.69 -7.71 12.50
CA LEU A 591 15.83 -7.63 13.41
C LEU A 591 17.13 -7.17 12.71
N GLU A 592 17.14 -7.04 11.38
CA GLU A 592 18.32 -6.57 10.66
C GLU A 592 18.60 -5.09 10.95
N PRO A 593 19.88 -4.70 11.05
CA PRO A 593 20.25 -3.30 11.20
C PRO A 593 19.78 -2.49 9.99
N ARG A 594 18.86 -1.56 10.22
CA ARG A 594 18.44 -0.53 9.27
C ARG A 594 18.59 0.84 9.91
N PRO A 595 18.74 1.93 9.13
CA PRO A 595 18.69 3.26 9.70
C PRO A 595 17.39 3.41 10.49
N THR A 596 17.49 3.97 11.69
CA THR A 596 16.34 4.36 12.50
C THR A 596 16.45 5.84 12.77
N ILE A 597 15.34 6.48 13.11
CA ILE A 597 15.36 7.88 13.54
C ILE A 597 16.26 8.03 14.77
N LEU A 598 16.29 7.04 15.67
CA LEU A 598 17.12 7.08 16.87
C LEU A 598 18.64 7.02 16.54
N GLY A 599 19.03 6.32 15.48
CA GLY A 599 20.43 6.12 15.11
C GLY A 599 21.21 5.40 16.21
N SER A 600 22.41 5.89 16.57
CA SER A 600 23.24 5.33 17.64
C SER A 600 22.87 5.79 19.05
N ARG A 601 21.85 6.64 19.19
CA ARG A 601 21.43 7.18 20.49
C ARG A 601 20.70 6.11 21.29
N THR A 602 20.75 6.24 22.62
CA THR A 602 19.92 5.45 23.53
C THR A 602 18.72 6.23 24.04
N SER A 603 18.61 7.51 23.71
CA SER A 603 17.46 8.34 24.07
C SER A 603 17.11 9.38 23.03
N ILE A 604 15.85 9.79 23.10
CA ILE A 604 15.27 10.86 22.31
C ILE A 604 14.26 11.63 23.16
N SER A 605 14.19 12.94 22.93
CA SER A 605 13.31 13.82 23.69
C SER A 605 12.50 14.70 22.78
N PHE A 606 11.23 14.87 23.14
CA PHE A 606 10.26 15.67 22.43
C PHE A 606 9.61 16.68 23.38
N ARG A 607 9.09 17.77 22.81
CA ARG A 607 8.28 18.75 23.55
C ARG A 607 6.81 18.55 23.22
N GLN A 608 5.92 19.19 24.00
CA GLN A 608 4.49 19.20 23.73
C GLN A 608 4.17 19.58 22.28
N GLY A 609 3.22 18.87 21.66
CA GLY A 609 2.80 19.11 20.28
C GLY A 609 3.65 18.40 19.22
N ALA A 610 4.62 17.57 19.63
CA ALA A 610 5.25 16.62 18.72
C ALA A 610 4.29 15.43 18.52
N THR A 611 3.61 15.41 17.37
CA THR A 611 2.60 14.40 17.02
C THR A 611 2.92 13.71 15.70
N ARG A 612 2.26 12.58 15.43
CA ARG A 612 2.43 11.72 14.26
C ARG A 612 3.90 11.39 13.99
N ILE A 613 4.64 11.19 15.07
CA ILE A 613 6.03 10.75 15.00
C ILE A 613 6.02 9.25 14.63
N PRO A 614 6.89 8.76 13.74
CA PRO A 614 6.87 7.35 13.34
C PRO A 614 7.03 6.39 14.49
N GLU A 615 6.32 5.27 14.41
CA GLU A 615 6.42 4.17 15.38
C GLU A 615 7.85 3.61 15.52
N ASP A 616 8.69 3.75 14.49
CA ASP A 616 10.09 3.27 14.50
C ASP A 616 10.89 3.76 15.72
N ILE A 617 10.50 4.91 16.29
CA ILE A 617 11.08 5.45 17.52
C ILE A 617 10.76 4.55 18.73
N ILE A 618 9.50 4.16 18.91
CA ILE A 618 9.12 3.30 20.03
C ILE A 618 9.47 1.83 19.76
N ARG A 619 9.52 1.38 18.50
CA ARG A 619 9.98 0.04 18.12
C ARG A 619 11.39 -0.26 18.61
N SER A 620 12.25 0.77 18.71
CA SER A 620 13.60 0.64 19.29
C SER A 620 13.61 0.18 20.76
N ALA A 621 12.48 0.32 21.48
CA ALA A 621 12.28 -0.13 22.84
C ALA A 621 11.70 -1.54 22.96
N PHE A 622 11.33 -2.19 21.86
CA PHE A 622 10.71 -3.51 21.91
C PHE A 622 11.71 -4.57 22.37
N ASN A 623 11.20 -5.55 23.12
CA ASN A 623 11.96 -6.71 23.62
C ASN A 623 13.19 -6.34 24.48
N ARG A 624 13.14 -5.21 25.20
CA ARG A 624 14.19 -4.74 26.12
C ARG A 624 13.61 -3.80 27.17
N SER A 625 14.43 -3.44 28.16
CA SER A 625 14.08 -2.46 29.18
C SER A 625 14.13 -1.03 28.62
N TYR A 626 13.22 -0.18 29.09
CA TYR A 626 13.16 1.22 28.69
C TYR A 626 12.45 2.06 29.76
N SER A 627 12.53 3.39 29.63
CA SER A 627 11.73 4.31 30.41
C SER A 627 11.17 5.44 29.55
N ILE A 628 10.03 5.98 30.01
CA ILE A 628 9.40 7.19 29.46
C ILE A 628 9.30 8.17 30.62
N THR A 629 9.89 9.36 30.47
CA THR A 629 9.94 10.38 31.53
C THR A 629 9.42 11.70 31.00
N ALA A 630 8.32 12.18 31.58
CA ALA A 630 7.70 13.47 31.29
C ALA A 630 8.02 14.49 32.39
N VAL A 631 8.58 15.63 32.00
CA VAL A 631 8.75 16.81 32.86
C VAL A 631 7.62 17.77 32.53
N ILE A 632 6.78 18.05 33.53
CA ILE A 632 5.55 18.83 33.38
C ILE A 632 5.51 20.00 34.37
N ASP A 633 4.74 21.02 34.02
CA ASP A 633 4.31 22.09 34.93
C ASP A 633 2.78 22.11 34.95
N THR A 634 2.21 21.98 36.14
CA THR A 634 0.79 21.70 36.33
C THR A 634 0.20 22.50 37.50
N PRO A 635 -1.07 22.94 37.44
CA PRO A 635 -1.74 23.53 38.59
C PRO A 635 -1.96 22.55 39.76
N GLY A 636 -1.75 21.24 39.53
CA GLY A 636 -2.09 20.19 40.47
C GLY A 636 -3.60 20.01 40.64
N GLY A 637 -3.98 19.02 41.44
CA GLY A 637 -5.39 18.74 41.73
C GLY A 637 -6.13 17.96 40.64
N SER A 638 -7.42 17.72 40.87
CA SER A 638 -8.21 16.72 40.12
C SER A 638 -8.65 17.18 38.73
N THR A 639 -8.38 18.42 38.32
CA THR A 639 -8.75 18.94 37.01
C THR A 639 -7.66 18.73 35.96
N VAL A 640 -6.49 18.21 36.36
CA VAL A 640 -5.37 17.97 35.44
C VAL A 640 -5.62 16.66 34.72
N GLU A 641 -5.68 16.71 33.39
CA GLU A 641 -6.02 15.58 32.53
C GLU A 641 -5.24 15.60 31.23
N GLY A 642 -5.14 14.44 30.61
CA GLY A 642 -4.69 14.22 29.24
C GLY A 642 -3.39 13.44 29.12
N VAL A 643 -3.01 13.17 27.88
CA VAL A 643 -1.89 12.29 27.52
C VAL A 643 -0.56 12.99 27.65
N LEU A 644 0.41 12.35 28.30
CA LEU A 644 1.80 12.79 28.31
C LEU A 644 2.57 12.23 27.11
N LEU A 645 2.40 10.93 26.86
CA LEU A 645 2.86 10.25 25.65
C LEU A 645 1.93 9.08 25.30
N ALA A 646 1.55 8.97 24.04
CA ALA A 646 0.90 7.77 23.49
C ALA A 646 1.74 7.19 22.34
N ALA A 647 1.62 5.87 22.15
CA ALA A 647 2.18 5.19 21.00
C ALA A 647 1.32 3.99 20.62
N GLY A 648 0.96 3.87 19.34
CA GLY A 648 -0.03 2.88 18.89
C GLY A 648 -1.47 3.39 19.05
N GLY A 649 -2.45 2.49 19.16
CA GLY A 649 -3.87 2.85 19.25
C GLY A 649 -4.74 1.68 19.72
N TYR A 650 -5.99 1.58 19.23
CA TYR A 650 -6.94 0.54 19.65
C TYR A 650 -6.39 -0.88 19.54
N PHE A 651 -5.56 -1.14 18.53
CA PHE A 651 -5.15 -2.49 18.14
C PHE A 651 -3.85 -2.97 18.77
N ALA A 652 -3.10 -2.10 19.41
CA ALA A 652 -1.94 -2.37 20.25
C ALA A 652 -1.26 -1.03 20.57
N GLY A 653 -0.60 -0.91 21.71
CA GLY A 653 0.08 0.32 22.05
C GLY A 653 0.39 0.50 23.53
N LEU A 654 0.69 1.73 23.88
CA LEU A 654 0.88 2.18 25.26
C LEU A 654 0.52 3.65 25.41
N SER A 655 0.18 4.05 26.63
CA SER A 655 -0.03 5.46 26.96
C SER A 655 0.42 5.76 28.39
N LEU A 656 1.16 6.85 28.55
CA LEU A 656 1.43 7.52 29.82
C LEU A 656 0.58 8.80 29.86
N TYR A 657 -0.33 8.91 30.82
CA TYR A 657 -1.34 9.97 30.84
C TYR A 657 -1.72 10.36 32.27
N VAL A 658 -2.55 11.40 32.40
CA VAL A 658 -3.10 11.86 33.67
C VAL A 658 -4.62 11.86 33.56
N GLN A 659 -5.30 11.34 34.56
CA GLN A 659 -6.76 11.40 34.63
C GLN A 659 -7.18 11.75 36.07
N HIS A 660 -8.05 12.75 36.22
CA HIS A 660 -8.44 13.28 37.52
C HIS A 660 -7.24 13.66 38.42
N GLY A 661 -6.17 14.19 37.84
CA GLY A 661 -4.92 14.52 38.55
C GLY A 661 -4.04 13.34 38.95
N ILE A 662 -4.42 12.11 38.60
CA ILE A 662 -3.66 10.89 38.91
C ILE A 662 -2.87 10.45 37.67
N PRO A 663 -1.53 10.39 37.72
CA PRO A 663 -0.72 9.76 36.68
C PRO A 663 -1.07 8.28 36.50
N LYS A 664 -1.15 7.84 35.25
CA LYS A 664 -1.46 6.47 34.86
C LYS A 664 -0.59 6.03 33.69
N PHE A 665 -0.31 4.74 33.64
CA PHE A 665 0.29 4.09 32.48
C PHE A 665 -0.56 2.89 32.09
N THR A 666 -0.86 2.77 30.79
CA THR A 666 -1.57 1.63 30.23
C THR A 666 -0.72 0.99 29.14
N TYR A 667 -0.61 -0.33 29.16
CA TYR A 667 -0.09 -1.13 28.05
C TYR A 667 -1.25 -1.89 27.39
N ASN A 668 -1.45 -1.67 26.10
CA ASN A 668 -2.49 -2.31 25.30
C ASN A 668 -1.89 -3.50 24.52
N TYR A 669 -2.22 -4.71 24.96
CA TYR A 669 -1.88 -5.94 24.27
C TYR A 669 -3.04 -6.35 23.35
N PHE A 670 -2.93 -5.93 22.09
CA PHE A 670 -3.81 -6.29 20.97
C PHE A 670 -5.30 -5.91 21.11
N GLY A 671 -5.64 -4.89 21.90
CA GLY A 671 -7.02 -4.49 22.18
C GLY A 671 -7.85 -5.55 22.92
N SER A 672 -7.18 -6.60 23.40
CA SER A 672 -7.78 -7.75 24.09
C SER A 672 -7.39 -7.82 25.57
N THR A 673 -6.25 -7.25 25.93
CA THR A 673 -5.77 -7.18 27.31
C THR A 673 -5.09 -5.84 27.57
N TYR A 674 -5.57 -5.11 28.58
CA TYR A 674 -4.99 -3.85 29.03
C TYR A 674 -4.37 -4.03 30.41
N THR A 675 -3.13 -3.57 30.58
CA THR A 675 -2.49 -3.51 31.90
C THR A 675 -2.34 -2.05 32.31
N THR A 676 -3.14 -1.60 33.26
CA THR A 676 -3.13 -0.20 33.74
C THR A 676 -2.56 -0.09 35.15
N VAL A 677 -1.57 0.78 35.32
CA VAL A 677 -0.98 1.19 36.60
C VAL A 677 -1.41 2.61 36.90
N ALA A 678 -1.99 2.84 38.07
CA ALA A 678 -2.31 4.18 38.56
C ALA A 678 -1.36 4.55 39.71
N ALA A 679 -0.94 5.81 39.75
CA ALA A 679 -0.21 6.35 40.88
C ALA A 679 -1.10 6.36 42.14
N THR A 680 -0.49 6.11 43.29
CA THR A 680 -1.14 6.17 44.61
C THR A 680 -1.33 7.60 45.12
N GLU A 681 -0.75 8.58 44.44
CA GLU A 681 -0.82 10.00 44.77
C GLU A 681 -1.10 10.85 43.53
N ALA A 682 -1.74 12.00 43.74
CA ALA A 682 -2.04 12.98 42.70
C ALA A 682 -0.83 13.86 42.37
N LEU A 683 -0.85 14.50 41.22
CA LEU A 683 0.15 15.48 40.82
C LEU A 683 0.18 16.68 41.79
N PRO A 684 1.37 17.09 42.27
CA PRO A 684 1.53 18.34 43.00
C PRO A 684 1.37 19.54 42.06
N ALA A 685 1.12 20.73 42.62
CA ALA A 685 1.21 21.97 41.85
C ALA A 685 2.67 22.34 41.56
N GLY A 686 2.91 22.95 40.40
CA GLY A 686 4.23 23.35 39.88
C GLY A 686 4.92 22.24 39.09
N LYS A 687 6.26 22.31 39.06
CA LYS A 687 7.08 21.33 38.34
C LYS A 687 6.99 19.94 38.96
N ALA A 688 6.72 18.94 38.12
CA ALA A 688 6.73 17.53 38.48
C ALA A 688 7.37 16.68 37.39
N THR A 689 7.92 15.54 37.78
CA THR A 689 8.42 14.50 36.86
C THR A 689 7.59 13.25 37.02
N VAL A 690 6.90 12.84 35.95
CA VAL A 690 6.19 11.55 35.87
C VAL A 690 7.03 10.63 35.01
N ALA A 691 7.39 9.45 35.53
CA ALA A 691 8.13 8.46 34.75
C ALA A 691 7.48 7.09 34.82
N MET A 692 7.55 6.35 33.71
CA MET A 692 7.32 4.93 33.66
C MET A 692 8.64 4.24 33.36
N GLU A 693 8.97 3.20 34.13
CA GLU A 693 10.10 2.30 33.88
C GLU A 693 9.59 0.89 33.62
N PHE A 694 10.06 0.26 32.55
CA PHE A 694 9.76 -1.13 32.22
C PHE A 694 11.02 -1.97 32.28
N ASP A 695 11.06 -2.89 33.24
CA ASP A 695 12.12 -3.89 33.39
C ASP A 695 11.72 -5.16 32.64
N TYR A 696 12.26 -5.34 31.44
CA TYR A 696 11.96 -6.51 30.60
C TYR A 696 12.56 -7.78 31.20
N ASP A 697 11.79 -8.87 31.23
CA ASP A 697 12.23 -10.14 31.80
C ASP A 697 13.44 -10.76 31.03
N GLY A 698 13.66 -10.34 29.78
CA GLY A 698 14.68 -10.91 28.89
C GLY A 698 14.28 -12.29 28.34
N GLY A 699 15.21 -12.94 27.62
CA GLY A 699 15.04 -14.33 27.21
C GLY A 699 14.10 -14.58 26.01
N GLY A 700 13.95 -13.62 25.10
CA GLY A 700 13.25 -13.81 23.84
C GLY A 700 12.41 -12.60 23.42
N LEU A 701 11.49 -12.81 22.48
CA LEU A 701 10.57 -11.79 21.98
C LEU A 701 9.23 -11.83 22.75
N GLY A 702 8.57 -10.67 22.84
CA GLY A 702 7.23 -10.50 23.40
C GLY A 702 7.09 -10.91 24.86
N LYS A 703 8.19 -10.94 25.64
CA LYS A 703 8.16 -11.33 27.05
C LYS A 703 7.55 -10.23 27.91
N GLY A 704 7.17 -10.61 29.12
CA GLY A 704 6.67 -9.69 30.11
C GLY A 704 7.77 -8.86 30.76
N GLY A 705 7.37 -8.12 31.79
CA GLY A 705 8.26 -7.33 32.61
C GLY A 705 7.51 -6.63 33.73
N LEU A 706 8.27 -6.05 34.64
CA LEU A 706 7.70 -5.22 35.71
C LEU A 706 7.66 -3.77 35.23
N VAL A 707 6.47 -3.16 35.25
CA VAL A 707 6.31 -1.73 35.05
C VAL A 707 6.22 -1.03 36.40
N ARG A 708 6.98 0.05 36.58
CA ARG A 708 6.91 0.96 37.73
C ARG A 708 6.58 2.37 37.27
N LEU A 709 5.67 3.01 37.98
CA LEU A 709 5.31 4.40 37.79
C LEU A 709 5.97 5.21 38.91
N LEU A 710 6.67 6.27 38.54
CA LEU A 710 7.39 7.14 39.47
C LEU A 710 6.85 8.57 39.38
N LEU A 711 6.68 9.19 40.55
CA LEU A 711 6.40 10.63 40.68
C LEU A 711 7.55 11.28 41.45
N ASN A 712 8.24 12.21 40.80
CA ASN A 712 9.44 12.88 41.33
C ASN A 712 10.52 11.88 41.83
N GLY A 713 10.67 10.77 41.11
CA GLY A 713 11.64 9.71 41.41
C GLY A 713 11.22 8.74 42.53
N ARG A 714 10.02 8.89 43.11
CA ARG A 714 9.46 7.94 44.08
C ARG A 714 8.54 6.95 43.37
N ASP A 715 8.66 5.66 43.69
CA ASP A 715 7.70 4.64 43.24
C ASP A 715 6.32 4.93 43.83
N VAL A 716 5.33 5.08 42.95
CA VAL A 716 3.94 5.38 43.30
C VAL A 716 2.97 4.33 42.77
N GLY A 717 3.45 3.28 42.12
CA GLY A 717 2.61 2.24 41.53
C GLY A 717 3.42 1.28 40.69
N GLN A 718 3.02 0.01 40.69
CA GLN A 718 3.66 -1.02 39.90
C GLN A 718 2.65 -2.07 39.45
N SER A 719 2.91 -2.71 38.32
CA SER A 719 2.19 -3.89 37.87
C SER A 719 3.08 -4.74 36.99
N ARG A 720 2.68 -6.00 36.79
CA ARG A 720 3.33 -6.89 35.85
C ARG A 720 2.59 -6.85 34.53
N ILE A 721 3.34 -6.64 33.45
CA ILE A 721 2.88 -6.93 32.09
C ILE A 721 3.29 -8.36 31.79
N GLU A 722 2.33 -9.23 31.52
CA GLU A 722 2.63 -10.66 31.31
C GLU A 722 3.26 -10.93 29.93
N ARG A 723 2.88 -10.16 28.91
CA ARG A 723 3.38 -10.27 27.54
C ARG A 723 3.39 -8.90 26.87
N THR A 724 4.33 -8.72 25.95
CA THR A 724 4.47 -7.50 25.14
C THR A 724 4.32 -7.82 23.66
N VAL A 725 3.98 -6.81 22.88
CA VAL A 725 3.90 -6.90 21.41
C VAL A 725 5.33 -7.03 20.85
N PRO A 726 5.62 -8.05 20.02
CA PRO A 726 7.00 -8.38 19.67
C PRO A 726 7.61 -7.52 18.54
N LEU A 727 6.83 -7.07 17.55
CA LEU A 727 7.34 -6.49 16.30
C LEU A 727 6.82 -5.08 15.97
N GLY A 728 5.51 -4.83 16.12
CA GLY A 728 4.92 -3.51 15.86
C GLY A 728 3.51 -3.38 16.42
N PHE A 729 3.13 -2.18 16.83
CA PHE A 729 1.80 -1.81 17.32
C PHE A 729 0.80 -1.50 16.19
N SER A 730 1.26 -0.85 15.13
CA SER A 730 0.40 -0.41 14.02
C SER A 730 1.25 -0.12 12.78
N ALA A 731 0.61 0.04 11.63
CA ALA A 731 1.23 0.58 10.42
C ALA A 731 0.81 2.04 10.13
N ASP A 732 -0.16 2.58 10.89
CA ASP A 732 -0.77 3.90 10.66
C ASP A 732 -0.71 4.82 11.90
N GLU A 733 -0.53 4.24 13.09
CA GLU A 733 -0.41 4.99 14.34
C GLU A 733 1.03 5.40 14.65
N GLY A 734 1.17 6.53 15.34
CA GLY A 734 2.45 7.15 15.64
C GLY A 734 2.83 7.13 17.11
N VAL A 735 3.72 8.05 17.46
CA VAL A 735 4.02 8.47 18.83
C VAL A 735 3.62 9.94 18.96
N ASP A 736 2.88 10.25 20.02
CA ASP A 736 2.30 11.57 20.24
C ASP A 736 2.61 12.10 21.63
N ILE A 737 2.89 13.40 21.73
CA ILE A 737 3.26 14.09 22.98
C ILE A 737 2.24 15.17 23.30
N GLY A 738 1.52 14.99 24.42
CA GLY A 738 0.48 15.92 24.87
C GLY A 738 -0.94 15.60 24.39
N MET A 739 -1.11 14.56 23.58
CA MET A 739 -2.39 14.05 23.06
C MET A 739 -2.18 12.64 22.51
N ASP A 740 -3.27 11.97 22.11
CA ASP A 740 -3.28 10.71 21.37
C ASP A 740 -3.92 10.94 20.00
N CYS A 741 -3.14 11.01 18.92
CA CYS A 741 -3.69 11.22 17.58
C CYS A 741 -4.20 9.89 17.00
N GLY A 742 -5.17 9.93 16.08
CA GLY A 742 -5.76 8.69 15.56
C GLY A 742 -6.72 8.04 16.58
N THR A 743 -6.36 6.87 17.10
CA THR A 743 -7.20 6.10 18.03
C THR A 743 -6.57 5.93 19.42
N PRO A 744 -7.35 5.98 20.51
CA PRO A 744 -6.86 5.79 21.87
C PRO A 744 -6.03 4.50 22.08
N ALA A 745 -4.81 4.64 22.60
CA ALA A 745 -3.95 3.54 23.01
C ALA A 745 -4.30 2.94 24.39
N ALA A 746 -5.26 3.55 25.12
CA ALA A 746 -5.75 3.07 26.40
C ALA A 746 -7.28 3.00 26.45
N ASP A 747 -7.81 2.07 27.23
CA ASP A 747 -9.25 1.81 27.41
C ASP A 747 -9.93 2.72 28.45
N THR A 748 -9.21 3.73 28.97
CA THR A 748 -9.69 4.58 30.08
C THR A 748 -10.04 6.00 29.67
N TYR A 749 -9.81 6.37 28.42
CA TYR A 749 -10.19 7.64 27.82
C TYR A 749 -10.62 7.42 26.36
N GLU A 750 -11.24 8.44 25.78
CA GLU A 750 -11.71 8.44 24.39
C GLU A 750 -11.21 9.72 23.69
N GLY A 751 -11.17 9.67 22.36
CA GLY A 751 -10.69 10.78 21.53
C GLY A 751 -9.23 11.15 21.80
N THR A 752 -8.87 12.39 21.48
CA THR A 752 -7.48 12.87 21.50
C THR A 752 -6.90 13.09 22.91
N PHE A 753 -7.77 13.17 23.92
CA PHE A 753 -7.44 13.33 25.34
C PHE A 753 -6.26 14.29 25.62
N VAL A 754 -6.41 15.53 25.14
CA VAL A 754 -5.36 16.56 25.16
C VAL A 754 -4.95 16.93 26.59
N PHE A 755 -3.63 16.97 26.83
CA PHE A 755 -3.07 17.40 28.11
C PHE A 755 -3.30 18.88 28.37
N ASN A 756 -4.04 19.18 29.43
CA ASN A 756 -4.52 20.53 29.76
C ASN A 756 -3.55 21.36 30.63
N ALA A 757 -2.28 20.96 30.67
CA ALA A 757 -1.19 21.70 31.30
C ALA A 757 0.06 21.71 30.40
N THR A 758 1.24 22.03 30.94
CA THR A 758 2.46 22.18 30.14
C THR A 758 3.35 20.95 30.24
N ILE A 759 3.80 20.43 29.10
CA ILE A 759 4.87 19.43 29.01
C ILE A 759 6.13 20.13 28.52
N GLU A 760 7.14 20.24 29.40
CA GLU A 760 8.43 20.81 29.02
C GLU A 760 9.19 19.86 28.10
N GLN A 761 9.14 18.56 28.43
CA GLN A 761 9.87 17.52 27.72
C GLN A 761 9.34 16.13 28.08
N VAL A 762 9.26 15.22 27.09
CA VAL A 762 9.16 13.78 27.31
C VAL A 762 10.37 13.10 26.72
N THR A 763 11.01 12.21 27.47
CA THR A 763 12.18 11.45 27.05
C THR A 763 11.88 9.97 27.04
N ILE A 764 12.14 9.31 25.91
CA ILE A 764 12.21 7.85 25.81
C ILE A 764 13.69 7.46 25.94
N GLN A 765 14.00 6.55 26.87
CA GLN A 765 15.36 6.10 27.15
C GLN A 765 15.41 4.57 27.15
N LEU A 766 16.26 3.99 26.31
CA LEU A 766 16.59 2.57 26.31
C LEU A 766 17.51 2.26 27.51
N ARG A 767 17.28 1.16 28.20
CA ARG A 767 18.03 0.77 29.41
C ARG A 767 18.82 -0.53 29.25
#